data_AF-A0A952IVX3-F1
#
_entry.id   AF-A0A952IVX3-F1
#
_cell.length_a   1.000
_cell.length_b   1.000
_cell.length_c   1.000
_cell.angle_alpha   90.00
_cell.angle_beta   90.00
_cell.angle_gamma   90.00
#
_symmetry.space_group_name_H-M   'P 1'
#
loop_
_entity.id
_entity.type
_entity.pdbx_description
1 polymer ?
#
loop_
_entity_poly.entity_id
_entity_poly.type
_entity_poly.pdbx_seq_one_letter_code
_entity_poly.pdbx_strand_id
1 'polypeptide(L)'
;RYLEKVPTAPDRLSLTQRASLLAEAVRFGPDAALPLVLDALTARENGDLDLAIQLLQEVDDNFRESALHDDALYLLGYFLLMERIDFEQAHIVLRQLQTEYPASSYSDTALYSEAIALEQLGNTQGARAKFLALRDKHTQVSIGFINQYWPKSTVMSRYWFDRANRRLSILDARAESATRLLDRKTLSRGDMLRVTVNVDGVDLVLLLRPSEVTRNVIIKDGDNQGMDHPETRYYSGLVEGDEASWARVALTSHSIEGIVHSYGVRYELESDSLVGTIEYYQPKVRDANASNSGALIQDYVMHPPPASDATLRRVISNTGAKVETSGAVNRVAQLSIVVDSQYDDYYGGNGLARALSFMNIADGIYREDFGLALQVESAVVFTDRDTDPMNLGAVTLEQTLRSFRDYRMMNASDLPDVSLVYLFTGNQNTDQAIGLAWIGAACRLDGFDVGVTTPSLFGDLLLTHELGHSLGAQHDTDTLCNTATNRLMWPRISSLTSQEFTQCSLDTVSDRIATSCHADALDVSLDVQLPNASTIEAIVRNNDAQRTLTDARLIIDRAAVEFESVPPQCIETLETRLECRTGELLPGAALTLGFALAPTDSSSVSLLLGTEPVGAIDIHTANDSVQVDMTQTVSGETEIEIASVDALTPTLDEQPQFDVVPRQSGGSAGAAAWLILLMVVWRLTLLVSTRRQTSR
;
A
#
# COMPACT_ATOMS: atom_id res chain seq x y z
N ARG A 1 -37.69 -31.77 3.89
CA ARG A 1 -37.95 -32.72 2.78
C ARG A 1 -37.32 -32.30 1.45
N TYR A 2 -37.61 -31.11 0.87
CA TYR A 2 -36.92 -30.67 -0.37
C TYR A 2 -35.52 -30.09 -0.08
N LEU A 3 -35.38 -29.25 0.97
CA LEU A 3 -34.10 -28.70 1.44
C LEU A 3 -33.03 -29.75 1.79
N GLU A 4 -33.45 -30.95 2.22
CA GLU A 4 -32.54 -32.06 2.54
C GLU A 4 -31.87 -32.67 1.30
N LYS A 5 -32.38 -32.40 0.09
CA LYS A 5 -31.91 -32.96 -1.19
C LYS A 5 -31.07 -31.99 -2.03
N VAL A 6 -30.91 -30.74 -1.60
CA VAL A 6 -30.17 -29.71 -2.34
C VAL A 6 -28.66 -29.91 -2.12
N PRO A 7 -27.82 -29.99 -3.16
CA PRO A 7 -26.45 -30.48 -3.07
C PRO A 7 -25.41 -29.44 -2.60
N THR A 8 -25.67 -28.14 -2.72
CA THR A 8 -24.70 -27.08 -2.36
C THR A 8 -25.22 -26.17 -1.24
N ALA A 9 -24.29 -25.54 -0.50
CA ALA A 9 -24.62 -24.60 0.58
C ALA A 9 -25.26 -23.27 0.12
N PRO A 10 -24.85 -22.65 -1.01
CA PRO A 10 -25.49 -21.45 -1.55
C PRO A 10 -26.96 -21.69 -1.92
N ASP A 11 -27.24 -22.80 -2.62
CA ASP A 11 -28.60 -23.15 -3.05
C ASP A 11 -29.51 -23.45 -1.85
N ARG A 12 -28.96 -24.01 -0.76
CA ARG A 12 -29.70 -24.23 0.49
C ARG A 12 -30.01 -22.93 1.21
N LEU A 13 -29.08 -21.96 1.23
CA LEU A 13 -29.28 -20.67 1.88
C LEU A 13 -30.39 -19.88 1.19
N SER A 14 -30.34 -19.77 -0.14
CA SER A 14 -31.37 -19.09 -0.95
C SER A 14 -32.75 -19.74 -0.76
N LEU A 15 -32.83 -21.08 -0.80
CA LEU A 15 -34.10 -21.79 -0.60
C LEU A 15 -34.63 -21.67 0.83
N THR A 16 -33.76 -21.54 1.84
CA THR A 16 -34.17 -21.32 3.23
C THR A 16 -34.68 -19.90 3.45
N GLN A 17 -34.05 -18.91 2.82
CA GLN A 17 -34.50 -17.51 2.82
C GLN A 17 -35.88 -17.38 2.14
N ARG A 18 -36.02 -17.90 0.91
CA ARG A 18 -37.32 -17.93 0.20
C ARG A 18 -38.41 -18.63 1.01
N ALA A 19 -38.10 -19.77 1.65
CA ALA A 19 -39.08 -20.50 2.46
C ALA A 19 -39.51 -19.72 3.72
N SER A 20 -38.61 -18.93 4.31
CA SER A 20 -38.90 -18.11 5.48
C SER A 20 -39.80 -16.93 5.09
N LEU A 21 -39.48 -16.22 4.02
CA LEU A 21 -40.28 -15.11 3.46
C LEU A 21 -41.69 -15.57 3.06
N LEU A 22 -41.81 -16.73 2.41
CA LEU A 22 -43.11 -17.29 2.05
C LEU A 22 -43.94 -17.69 3.28
N ALA A 23 -43.30 -18.16 4.36
CA ALA A 23 -44.00 -18.46 5.61
C ALA A 23 -44.49 -17.19 6.31
N GLU A 24 -43.72 -16.10 6.26
CA GLU A 24 -44.08 -14.75 6.74
C GLU A 24 -45.32 -14.24 5.99
N ALA A 25 -45.30 -14.29 4.66
CA ALA A 25 -46.41 -13.87 3.81
C ALA A 25 -47.70 -14.70 4.06
N VAL A 26 -47.58 -16.00 4.31
CA VAL A 26 -48.73 -16.84 4.69
C VAL A 26 -49.30 -16.45 6.06
N ARG A 27 -48.47 -15.93 6.97
CA ARG A 27 -48.86 -15.54 8.33
C ARG A 27 -49.56 -14.18 8.39
N PHE A 28 -49.15 -13.21 7.57
CA PHE A 28 -49.66 -11.84 7.62
C PHE A 28 -50.63 -11.47 6.48
N GLY A 29 -50.75 -12.29 5.43
CA GLY A 29 -51.62 -12.05 4.27
C GLY A 29 -50.83 -11.57 3.05
N PRO A 30 -51.49 -11.30 1.91
CA PRO A 30 -50.81 -10.85 0.70
C PRO A 30 -50.12 -9.50 0.94
N ASP A 31 -48.79 -9.53 0.99
CA ASP A 31 -47.94 -8.36 1.14
C ASP A 31 -47.52 -7.85 -0.25
N ALA A 32 -47.69 -6.54 -0.48
CA ALA A 32 -47.37 -5.91 -1.76
C ALA A 32 -45.85 -5.87 -2.04
N ALA A 33 -45.01 -5.96 -1.01
CA ALA A 33 -43.56 -6.02 -1.15
C ALA A 33 -43.02 -7.41 -1.51
N LEU A 34 -43.79 -8.48 -1.26
CA LEU A 34 -43.33 -9.86 -1.45
C LEU A 34 -42.79 -10.15 -2.87
N PRO A 35 -43.46 -9.72 -3.96
CA PRO A 35 -42.94 -9.93 -5.32
C PRO A 35 -41.55 -9.30 -5.49
N LEU A 36 -41.36 -8.06 -5.04
CA LEU A 36 -40.08 -7.35 -5.16
C LEU A 36 -38.95 -8.07 -4.41
N VAL A 37 -39.21 -8.53 -3.18
CA VAL A 37 -38.20 -9.27 -2.39
C VAL A 37 -37.84 -10.61 -3.05
N LEU A 38 -38.82 -11.33 -3.61
CA LEU A 38 -38.57 -12.60 -4.32
C LEU A 38 -37.86 -12.39 -5.66
N ASP A 39 -38.18 -11.31 -6.36
CA ASP A 39 -37.51 -10.91 -7.60
C ASP A 39 -36.08 -10.49 -7.32
N ALA A 40 -35.81 -9.80 -6.21
CA ALA A 40 -34.45 -9.46 -5.77
C ALA A 40 -33.59 -10.71 -5.53
N LEU A 41 -34.13 -11.71 -4.83
CA LEU A 41 -33.44 -13.00 -4.64
C LEU A 41 -33.18 -13.72 -5.97
N THR A 42 -34.11 -13.61 -6.93
CA THR A 42 -33.98 -14.21 -8.26
C THR A 42 -32.93 -13.47 -9.09
N ALA A 43 -32.89 -12.15 -9.04
CA ALA A 43 -31.88 -11.32 -9.69
C ALA A 43 -30.49 -11.69 -9.19
N ARG A 44 -30.29 -11.74 -7.87
CA ARG A 44 -29.03 -12.20 -7.25
C ARG A 44 -28.62 -13.61 -7.68
N GLU A 45 -29.55 -14.56 -7.71
CA GLU A 45 -29.28 -15.93 -8.17
C GLU A 45 -28.84 -15.99 -9.64
N ASN A 46 -29.32 -15.06 -10.47
CA ASN A 46 -28.91 -14.92 -11.86
C ASN A 46 -27.60 -14.14 -12.03
N GLY A 47 -26.98 -13.69 -10.93
CA GLY A 47 -25.77 -12.87 -10.94
C GLY A 47 -26.03 -11.37 -11.17
N ASP A 48 -27.29 -10.94 -11.20
CA ASP A 48 -27.68 -9.54 -11.37
C ASP A 48 -27.86 -8.87 -10.00
N LEU A 49 -26.72 -8.56 -9.37
CA LEU A 49 -26.68 -7.98 -8.03
C LEU A 49 -27.28 -6.57 -7.99
N ASP A 50 -27.12 -5.80 -9.07
CA ASP A 50 -27.56 -4.40 -9.12
C ASP A 50 -29.08 -4.30 -9.19
N LEU A 51 -29.70 -5.14 -10.02
CA LEU A 51 -31.15 -5.28 -10.00
C LEU A 51 -31.65 -5.78 -8.64
N ALA A 52 -30.94 -6.71 -8.00
CA ALA A 52 -31.32 -7.20 -6.68
C ALA A 52 -31.31 -6.09 -5.61
N ILE A 53 -30.27 -5.26 -5.60
CA ILE A 53 -30.15 -4.09 -4.71
C ILE A 53 -31.24 -3.07 -5.02
N GLN A 54 -31.47 -2.74 -6.29
CA GLN A 54 -32.48 -1.78 -6.73
C GLN A 54 -33.89 -2.20 -6.28
N LEU A 55 -34.24 -3.48 -6.45
CA LEU A 55 -35.55 -4.01 -6.03
C LEU A 55 -35.74 -3.93 -4.51
N LEU A 56 -34.68 -4.12 -3.72
CA LEU A 56 -34.76 -4.00 -2.26
C LEU A 56 -34.83 -2.53 -1.80
N GLN A 57 -34.15 -1.62 -2.48
CA GLN A 57 -34.29 -0.18 -2.27
C GLN A 57 -35.73 0.29 -2.58
N GLU A 58 -36.36 -0.25 -3.63
CA GLU A 58 -37.76 0.06 -3.93
C GLU A 58 -38.71 -0.35 -2.79
N VAL A 59 -38.41 -1.44 -2.07
CA VAL A 59 -39.13 -1.86 -0.86
C VAL A 59 -38.93 -0.85 0.27
N ASP A 60 -37.70 -0.39 0.52
CA ASP A 60 -37.40 0.62 1.55
C ASP A 60 -38.09 1.97 1.25
N ASP A 61 -38.09 2.40 -0.02
CA ASP A 61 -38.67 3.69 -0.40
C ASP A 61 -40.20 3.69 -0.35
N ASN A 62 -40.85 2.62 -0.80
CA ASN A 62 -42.29 2.63 -1.10
C ASN A 62 -43.14 1.74 -0.19
N PHE A 63 -42.52 0.82 0.58
CA PHE A 63 -43.24 -0.21 1.33
C PHE A 63 -42.80 -0.29 2.81
N ARG A 64 -42.50 0.85 3.45
CA ARG A 64 -42.06 0.93 4.85
C ARG A 64 -43.00 0.31 5.89
N GLU A 65 -44.30 0.26 5.58
CA GLU A 65 -45.34 -0.34 6.43
C GLU A 65 -45.51 -1.86 6.18
N SER A 66 -44.77 -2.43 5.23
CA SER A 66 -44.78 -3.87 4.93
C SER A 66 -44.26 -4.68 6.12
N ALA A 67 -44.82 -5.89 6.28
CA ALA A 67 -44.30 -6.83 7.27
C ALA A 67 -42.94 -7.43 6.86
N LEU A 68 -42.52 -7.23 5.61
CA LEU A 68 -41.25 -7.70 5.03
C LEU A 68 -40.19 -6.60 4.94
N HIS A 69 -40.46 -5.41 5.47
CA HIS A 69 -39.53 -4.29 5.34
C HIS A 69 -38.21 -4.56 6.09
N ASP A 70 -38.25 -5.19 7.26
CA ASP A 70 -37.04 -5.55 8.00
C ASP A 70 -36.26 -6.70 7.32
N ASP A 71 -36.93 -7.64 6.67
CA ASP A 71 -36.31 -8.63 5.78
C ASP A 71 -35.59 -7.95 4.61
N ALA A 72 -36.23 -6.97 3.96
CA ALA A 72 -35.68 -6.25 2.82
C ALA A 72 -34.43 -5.45 3.22
N LEU A 73 -34.49 -4.71 4.33
CA LEU A 73 -33.34 -3.98 4.88
C LEU A 73 -32.19 -4.94 5.25
N TYR A 74 -32.50 -6.10 5.83
CA TYR A 74 -31.47 -7.09 6.14
C TYR A 74 -30.78 -7.63 4.88
N LEU A 75 -31.55 -8.02 3.87
CA LEU A 75 -31.01 -8.52 2.60
C LEU A 75 -30.20 -7.43 1.88
N LEU A 76 -30.70 -6.20 1.87
CA LEU A 76 -30.01 -5.05 1.27
C LEU A 76 -28.67 -4.81 1.96
N GLY A 77 -28.65 -4.71 3.29
CA GLY A 77 -27.42 -4.55 4.06
C GLY A 77 -26.44 -5.71 3.89
N TYR A 78 -26.94 -6.94 3.74
CA TYR A 78 -26.10 -8.12 3.48
C TYR A 78 -25.49 -8.09 2.08
N PHE A 79 -26.26 -7.77 1.03
CA PHE A 79 -25.76 -7.66 -0.35
C PHE A 79 -24.75 -6.53 -0.47
N LEU A 80 -25.03 -5.37 0.14
CA LEU A 80 -24.09 -4.26 0.18
C LEU A 80 -22.77 -4.65 0.85
N LEU A 81 -22.82 -5.34 1.99
CA LEU A 81 -21.62 -5.70 2.76
C LEU A 81 -20.78 -6.81 2.12
N MET A 82 -21.43 -7.89 1.68
CA MET A 82 -20.74 -9.15 1.38
C MET A 82 -20.47 -9.38 -0.09
N GLU A 83 -21.22 -8.70 -0.97
CA GLU A 83 -21.20 -8.92 -2.42
C GLU A 83 -20.88 -7.64 -3.19
N ARG A 84 -21.56 -6.53 -2.88
CA ARG A 84 -21.24 -5.22 -3.46
C ARG A 84 -19.99 -4.63 -2.80
N ILE A 85 -19.66 -4.98 -1.55
CA ILE A 85 -18.51 -4.41 -0.81
C ILE A 85 -18.65 -2.88 -0.62
N ASP A 86 -19.89 -2.39 -0.58
CA ASP A 86 -20.21 -1.01 -0.26
C ASP A 86 -20.41 -0.88 1.25
N PHE A 87 -19.30 -0.67 1.97
CA PHE A 87 -19.30 -0.67 3.43
C PHE A 87 -20.04 0.54 4.01
N GLU A 88 -20.02 1.69 3.35
CA GLU A 88 -20.70 2.90 3.82
C GLU A 88 -22.21 2.72 3.76
N GLN A 89 -22.74 2.30 2.60
CA GLN A 89 -24.18 2.07 2.46
C GLN A 89 -24.65 0.88 3.30
N ALA A 90 -23.86 -0.19 3.38
CA ALA A 90 -24.17 -1.31 4.28
C ALA A 90 -24.30 -0.85 5.74
N HIS A 91 -23.37 -0.03 6.21
CA HIS A 91 -23.40 0.55 7.55
C HIS A 91 -24.67 1.37 7.80
N ILE A 92 -25.06 2.22 6.84
CA ILE A 92 -26.28 3.04 6.91
C ILE A 92 -27.53 2.16 7.02
N VAL A 93 -27.70 1.21 6.09
CA VAL A 93 -28.88 0.33 6.03
C VAL A 93 -28.98 -0.58 7.27
N LEU A 94 -27.86 -1.16 7.72
CA LEU A 94 -27.85 -2.03 8.91
C LEU A 94 -28.15 -1.26 10.20
N ARG A 95 -27.73 -0.01 10.28
CA ARG A 95 -28.10 0.88 11.39
C ARG A 95 -29.57 1.28 11.36
N GLN A 96 -30.13 1.54 10.17
CA GLN A 96 -31.56 1.80 10.00
C GLN A 96 -32.39 0.62 10.50
N LEU A 97 -32.06 -0.60 10.07
CA LEU A 97 -32.69 -1.84 10.53
C LEU A 97 -32.69 -1.97 12.07
N GLN A 98 -31.57 -1.67 12.73
CA GLN A 98 -31.49 -1.72 14.19
C GLN A 98 -32.35 -0.64 14.88
N THR A 99 -32.46 0.53 14.27
CA THR A 99 -33.14 1.69 14.85
C THR A 99 -34.65 1.57 14.71
N GLU A 100 -35.11 1.17 13.52
CA GLU A 100 -36.53 1.06 13.18
C GLU A 100 -37.12 -0.27 13.67
N TYR A 101 -36.34 -1.36 13.66
CA TYR A 101 -36.79 -2.70 14.02
C TYR A 101 -35.92 -3.37 15.10
N PRO A 102 -35.82 -2.79 16.32
CA PRO A 102 -34.98 -3.33 17.39
C PRO A 102 -35.39 -4.73 17.87
N ALA A 103 -36.64 -5.14 17.58
CA ALA A 103 -37.18 -6.46 17.91
C ALA A 103 -37.11 -7.47 16.74
N SER A 104 -36.57 -7.08 15.58
CA SER A 104 -36.43 -7.96 14.42
C SER A 104 -35.59 -9.20 14.75
N SER A 105 -35.91 -10.31 14.09
CA SER A 105 -35.11 -11.53 14.16
C SER A 105 -33.68 -11.34 13.63
N TYR A 106 -33.46 -10.31 12.81
CA TYR A 106 -32.17 -9.93 12.25
C TYR A 106 -31.34 -9.03 13.17
N SER A 107 -31.86 -8.57 14.31
CA SER A 107 -31.19 -7.59 15.18
C SER A 107 -29.75 -7.97 15.55
N ASP A 108 -29.49 -9.24 15.89
CA ASP A 108 -28.14 -9.70 16.26
C ASP A 108 -27.20 -9.76 15.04
N THR A 109 -27.73 -10.21 13.89
CA THR A 109 -26.96 -10.26 12.63
C THR A 109 -26.66 -8.87 12.13
N ALA A 110 -27.63 -7.95 12.19
CA ALA A 110 -27.46 -6.56 11.79
C ALA A 110 -26.38 -5.88 12.65
N LEU A 111 -26.38 -6.13 13.96
CA LEU A 111 -25.37 -5.60 14.87
C LEU A 111 -23.97 -6.15 14.58
N TYR A 112 -23.87 -7.44 14.27
CA TYR A 112 -22.62 -8.04 13.86
C TYR A 112 -22.14 -7.50 12.50
N SER A 113 -23.02 -7.40 11.51
CA SER A 113 -22.69 -6.94 10.16
C SER A 113 -22.34 -5.45 10.11
N GLU A 114 -23.03 -4.58 10.87
CA GLU A 114 -22.66 -3.17 10.98
C GLU A 114 -21.26 -3.03 11.61
N ALA A 115 -20.93 -3.88 12.59
CA ALA A 115 -19.59 -3.90 13.17
C ALA A 115 -18.51 -4.27 12.14
N ILE A 116 -18.82 -5.19 11.21
CA ILE A 116 -17.91 -5.53 10.10
C ILE A 116 -17.74 -4.33 9.17
N ALA A 117 -18.84 -3.71 8.75
CA ALA A 117 -18.79 -2.55 7.86
C ALA A 117 -17.94 -1.42 8.46
N LEU A 118 -18.13 -1.12 9.75
CA LEU A 118 -17.31 -0.16 10.49
C LEU A 118 -15.84 -0.56 10.56
N GLU A 119 -15.53 -1.84 10.74
CA GLU A 119 -14.14 -2.34 10.74
C GLU A 119 -13.49 -2.14 9.38
N GLN A 120 -14.20 -2.45 8.29
CA GLN A 120 -13.69 -2.29 6.92
C GLN A 120 -13.60 -0.83 6.47
N LEU A 121 -14.32 0.08 7.12
CA LEU A 121 -14.17 1.53 6.97
C LEU A 121 -13.04 2.11 7.86
N GLY A 122 -12.28 1.27 8.57
CA GLY A 122 -11.23 1.71 9.50
C GLY A 122 -11.74 2.31 10.80
N ASN A 123 -13.05 2.29 11.06
CA ASN A 123 -13.64 2.72 12.32
C ASN A 123 -13.59 1.59 13.37
N THR A 124 -12.37 1.22 13.76
CA THR A 124 -12.07 0.14 14.71
C THR A 124 -12.77 0.36 16.06
N GLN A 125 -12.84 1.61 16.54
CA GLN A 125 -13.52 1.93 17.80
C GLN A 125 -15.03 1.68 17.71
N GLY A 126 -15.68 2.11 16.62
CA GLY A 126 -17.09 1.89 16.35
C GLY A 126 -17.41 0.40 16.21
N ALA A 127 -16.62 -0.34 15.44
CA ALA A 127 -16.73 -1.78 15.30
C ALA A 127 -16.65 -2.50 16.66
N ARG A 128 -15.63 -2.17 17.45
CA ARG A 128 -15.45 -2.71 18.80
C ARG A 128 -16.64 -2.43 19.70
N ALA A 129 -17.18 -1.22 19.68
CA ALA A 129 -18.36 -0.86 20.48
C ALA A 129 -19.58 -1.74 20.11
N LYS A 130 -19.78 -2.02 18.82
CA LYS A 130 -20.86 -2.88 18.33
C LYS A 130 -20.66 -4.35 18.72
N PHE A 131 -19.44 -4.89 18.60
CA PHE A 131 -19.14 -6.24 19.06
C PHE A 131 -19.29 -6.40 20.58
N LEU A 132 -18.90 -5.39 21.37
CA LEU A 132 -19.13 -5.37 22.82
C LEU A 132 -20.63 -5.38 23.14
N ALA A 133 -21.41 -4.52 22.47
CA ALA A 133 -22.85 -4.47 22.66
C ALA A 133 -23.51 -5.84 22.35
N LEU A 134 -23.07 -6.52 21.29
CA LEU A 134 -23.55 -7.85 20.94
C LEU A 134 -23.18 -8.89 22.01
N ARG A 135 -21.91 -8.92 22.43
CA ARG A 135 -21.46 -9.80 23.52
C ARG A 135 -22.26 -9.56 24.79
N ASP A 136 -22.46 -8.30 25.18
CA ASP A 136 -23.15 -7.92 26.41
C ASP A 136 -24.64 -8.29 26.35
N LYS A 137 -25.30 -8.10 25.19
CA LYS A 137 -26.67 -8.56 24.93
C LYS A 137 -26.85 -10.06 25.19
N HIS A 138 -25.82 -10.87 24.91
CA HIS A 138 -25.84 -12.32 25.10
C HIS A 138 -25.14 -12.81 26.37
N THR A 139 -24.69 -11.91 27.24
CA THR A 139 -24.06 -12.24 28.52
C THR A 139 -25.13 -12.46 29.61
N GLN A 140 -24.93 -13.48 30.43
CA GLN A 140 -25.76 -13.78 31.62
C GLN A 140 -25.08 -13.32 32.91
N VAL A 141 -23.77 -13.53 33.02
CA VAL A 141 -22.95 -13.18 34.17
C VAL A 141 -21.71 -12.46 33.66
N SER A 142 -21.39 -11.31 34.23
CA SER A 142 -20.13 -10.61 34.02
C SER A 142 -19.44 -10.38 35.36
N ILE A 143 -18.14 -10.65 35.40
CA ILE A 143 -17.27 -10.34 36.53
C ILE A 143 -16.20 -9.38 36.01
N GLY A 144 -16.53 -8.09 35.99
CA GLY A 144 -15.75 -7.05 35.34
C GLY A 144 -14.32 -6.89 35.85
N PHE A 145 -14.08 -7.14 37.15
CA PHE A 145 -12.74 -6.98 37.74
C PHE A 145 -11.71 -8.05 37.33
N ILE A 146 -12.15 -9.16 36.74
CA ILE A 146 -11.28 -10.20 36.14
C ILE A 146 -11.56 -10.40 34.65
N ASN A 147 -12.32 -9.50 34.03
CA ASN A 147 -12.69 -9.56 32.61
C ASN A 147 -13.29 -10.93 32.18
N GLN A 148 -14.16 -11.52 33.02
CA GLN A 148 -14.81 -12.81 32.73
C GLN A 148 -16.30 -12.62 32.43
N TYR A 149 -16.79 -13.27 31.37
CA TYR A 149 -18.17 -13.22 30.92
C TYR A 149 -18.68 -14.63 30.60
N TRP A 150 -19.95 -14.90 30.91
CA TRP A 150 -20.60 -16.16 30.59
C TRP A 150 -21.85 -15.94 29.76
N PRO A 151 -22.07 -16.72 28.69
CA PRO A 151 -23.23 -16.55 27.83
C PRO A 151 -24.52 -17.00 28.52
N LYS A 152 -25.65 -16.46 28.05
CA LYS A 152 -26.99 -17.02 28.33
C LYS A 152 -27.08 -18.47 27.84
N SER A 153 -27.97 -19.25 28.45
CA SER A 153 -28.03 -20.70 28.24
C SER A 153 -28.55 -21.12 26.86
N THR A 154 -29.18 -20.22 26.09
CA THR A 154 -29.77 -20.54 24.79
C THR A 154 -28.70 -20.74 23.72
N VAL A 155 -28.97 -21.61 22.74
CA VAL A 155 -28.03 -21.91 21.64
C VAL A 155 -27.65 -20.65 20.87
N MET A 156 -28.64 -19.82 20.49
CA MET A 156 -28.39 -18.56 19.77
C MET A 156 -27.55 -17.57 20.58
N SER A 157 -27.77 -17.47 21.90
CA SER A 157 -26.95 -16.57 22.71
C SER A 157 -25.51 -17.05 22.83
N ARG A 158 -25.26 -18.36 22.94
CA ARG A 158 -23.90 -18.90 22.90
C ARG A 158 -23.22 -18.62 21.57
N TYR A 159 -23.93 -18.85 20.45
CA TYR A 159 -23.42 -18.58 19.11
C TYR A 159 -22.97 -17.12 18.93
N TRP A 160 -23.83 -16.15 19.24
CA TRP A 160 -23.49 -14.73 19.09
C TRP A 160 -22.45 -14.25 20.08
N PHE A 161 -22.51 -14.72 21.33
CA PHE A 161 -21.48 -14.45 22.33
C PHE A 161 -20.09 -14.94 21.87
N ASP A 162 -20.00 -16.17 21.36
CA ASP A 162 -18.74 -16.74 20.88
C ASP A 162 -18.22 -16.00 19.63
N ARG A 163 -19.12 -15.64 18.70
CA ARG A 163 -18.76 -14.90 17.48
C ARG A 163 -18.25 -13.49 17.81
N ALA A 164 -18.93 -12.77 18.70
CA ALA A 164 -18.52 -11.45 19.17
C ALA A 164 -17.19 -11.51 19.92
N ASN A 165 -17.01 -12.45 20.85
CA ASN A 165 -15.76 -12.63 21.59
C ASN A 165 -14.59 -12.99 20.68
N ARG A 166 -14.80 -13.85 19.69
CA ARG A 166 -13.77 -14.19 18.72
C ARG A 166 -13.31 -12.95 17.97
N ARG A 167 -14.24 -12.08 17.53
CA ARG A 167 -13.83 -10.84 16.85
C ARG A 167 -13.17 -9.83 17.78
N LEU A 168 -13.69 -9.64 18.99
CA LEU A 168 -13.01 -8.82 20.01
C LEU A 168 -11.57 -9.30 20.26
N SER A 169 -11.34 -10.60 20.35
CA SER A 169 -9.98 -11.14 20.53
C SER A 169 -9.05 -10.88 19.34
N ILE A 170 -9.58 -10.81 18.11
CA ILE A 170 -8.80 -10.50 16.91
C ILE A 170 -8.46 -9.00 16.88
N LEU A 171 -9.41 -8.14 17.23
CA LEU A 171 -9.17 -6.70 17.37
C LEU A 171 -8.16 -6.40 18.49
N ASP A 172 -8.30 -7.05 19.64
CA ASP A 172 -7.38 -6.86 20.76
C ASP A 172 -5.97 -7.38 20.38
N ALA A 173 -5.85 -8.54 19.71
CA ALA A 173 -4.58 -9.05 19.22
C ALA A 173 -3.91 -8.13 18.18
N ARG A 174 -4.70 -7.57 17.24
CA ARG A 174 -4.20 -6.61 16.26
C ARG A 174 -3.71 -5.33 16.92
N ALA A 175 -4.43 -4.80 17.90
CA ALA A 175 -3.99 -3.63 18.66
C ALA A 175 -2.74 -3.90 19.50
N GLU A 176 -2.52 -5.15 19.93
CA GLU A 176 -1.30 -5.55 20.65
C GLU A 176 -0.08 -5.66 19.73
N SER A 177 -0.25 -6.21 18.50
CA SER A 177 0.84 -6.37 17.50
C SER A 177 1.08 -5.14 16.63
N ALA A 178 0.13 -4.20 16.58
CA ALA A 178 0.25 -3.00 15.77
C ALA A 178 1.47 -2.16 16.16
N THR A 179 2.08 -1.57 15.14
CA THR A 179 3.20 -0.65 15.29
C THR A 179 2.74 0.57 16.08
N ARG A 180 3.45 0.88 17.16
CA ARG A 180 3.15 2.06 17.97
C ARG A 180 4.02 3.22 17.54
N LEU A 181 3.39 4.29 17.07
CA LEU A 181 4.04 5.57 16.82
C LEU A 181 4.31 6.25 18.17
N LEU A 182 5.57 6.28 18.61
CA LEU A 182 5.97 6.82 19.92
C LEU A 182 6.27 8.32 19.87
N ASP A 183 6.98 8.76 18.83
CA ASP A 183 7.37 10.16 18.63
C ASP A 183 7.44 10.48 17.13
N ARG A 184 7.11 11.73 16.78
CA ARG A 184 7.24 12.26 15.42
C ARG A 184 7.74 13.69 15.49
N LYS A 185 8.91 13.93 14.92
CA LYS A 185 9.51 15.26 14.84
C LYS A 185 9.88 15.59 13.41
N THR A 186 9.34 16.70 12.89
CA THR A 186 9.88 17.33 11.69
C THR A 186 11.25 17.91 12.03
N LEU A 187 12.26 17.49 11.29
CA LEU A 187 13.61 18.02 11.43
C LEU A 187 13.69 19.38 10.72
N SER A 188 14.64 20.23 11.10
CA SER A 188 14.77 21.65 10.68
C SER A 188 14.97 21.89 9.17
N ARG A 189 14.90 20.84 8.35
CA ARG A 189 14.96 20.87 6.88
C ARG A 189 13.67 20.34 6.29
N GLY A 190 12.58 21.09 6.47
CA GLY A 190 11.28 21.01 5.79
C GLY A 190 10.53 19.68 5.84
N ASP A 191 11.10 18.66 5.19
CA ASP A 191 10.39 17.46 4.76
C ASP A 191 10.96 16.16 5.37
N MET A 192 12.05 16.25 6.12
CA MET A 192 12.59 15.11 6.88
C MET A 192 11.84 14.90 8.20
N LEU A 193 11.44 13.65 8.44
CA LEU A 193 10.84 13.22 9.70
C LEU A 193 11.82 12.32 10.46
N ARG A 194 11.99 12.59 11.75
CA ARG A 194 12.52 11.62 12.71
C ARG A 194 11.34 11.00 13.43
N VAL A 195 11.14 9.70 13.23
CA VAL A 195 9.99 8.95 13.74
C VAL A 195 10.47 7.83 14.63
N THR A 196 9.98 7.76 15.85
CA THR A 196 10.26 6.63 16.75
C THR A 196 9.07 5.70 16.76
N VAL A 197 9.29 4.43 16.47
CA VAL A 197 8.27 3.37 16.47
C VAL A 197 8.66 2.24 17.39
N ASN A 198 7.66 1.57 17.98
CA ASN A 198 7.83 0.28 18.64
C ASN A 198 7.20 -0.82 17.78
N VAL A 199 8.00 -1.81 17.41
CA VAL A 199 7.59 -2.99 16.64
C VAL A 199 7.92 -4.22 17.47
N ASP A 200 6.90 -4.96 17.93
CA ASP A 200 7.08 -6.16 18.76
C ASP A 200 8.02 -5.97 19.97
N GLY A 201 7.96 -4.80 20.61
CA GLY A 201 8.80 -4.47 21.76
C GLY A 201 10.21 -3.96 21.42
N VAL A 202 10.54 -3.81 20.13
CA VAL A 202 11.79 -3.21 19.65
C VAL A 202 11.52 -1.76 19.24
N ASP A 203 12.24 -0.81 19.85
CA ASP A 203 12.19 0.59 19.45
C ASP A 203 13.14 0.83 18.26
N LEU A 204 12.58 1.36 17.17
CA LEU A 204 13.33 1.79 15.99
C LEU A 204 13.17 3.30 15.81
N VAL A 205 14.27 3.98 15.49
CA VAL A 205 14.26 5.40 15.14
C VAL A 205 14.47 5.51 13.63
N LEU A 206 13.46 5.97 12.92
CA LEU A 206 13.46 6.11 11.47
C LEU A 206 13.76 7.56 11.07
N LEU A 207 14.66 7.73 10.12
CA LEU A 207 14.94 8.98 9.42
C LEU A 207 14.29 8.90 8.05
N LEU A 208 13.15 9.57 7.90
CA LEU A 208 12.24 9.44 6.77
C LEU A 208 12.24 10.71 5.90
N ARG A 209 12.09 10.50 4.59
CA ARG A 209 11.89 11.53 3.56
C ARG A 209 10.72 11.14 2.66
N PRO A 210 10.02 12.10 2.05
CA PRO A 210 8.98 11.79 1.08
C PRO A 210 9.50 10.79 0.03
N SER A 211 8.68 9.80 -0.31
CA SER A 211 9.09 8.76 -1.25
C SER A 211 9.18 9.30 -2.68
N GLU A 212 10.32 9.07 -3.33
CA GLU A 212 10.50 9.37 -4.76
C GLU A 212 9.53 8.60 -5.65
N VAL A 213 9.05 7.44 -5.19
CA VAL A 213 8.09 6.59 -5.92
C VAL A 213 6.79 7.35 -6.17
N THR A 214 6.37 8.21 -5.24
CA THR A 214 5.05 8.85 -5.25
C THR A 214 5.11 10.37 -5.33
N ARG A 215 6.31 10.98 -5.31
CA ARG A 215 6.50 12.43 -5.17
C ARG A 215 5.78 13.24 -6.26
N ASN A 216 5.87 12.76 -7.50
CA ASN A 216 5.40 13.48 -8.69
C ASN A 216 4.22 12.78 -9.40
N VAL A 217 3.53 11.87 -8.71
CA VAL A 217 2.44 11.10 -9.33
C VAL A 217 1.30 12.02 -9.76
N ILE A 218 0.90 11.95 -11.03
CA ILE A 218 -0.29 12.62 -11.53
C ILE A 218 -1.50 11.72 -11.30
N ILE A 219 -2.42 12.13 -10.43
CA ILE A 219 -3.61 11.33 -10.09
C ILE A 219 -4.83 11.88 -10.83
N LYS A 220 -5.56 10.98 -11.48
CA LYS A 220 -6.76 11.33 -12.24
C LYS A 220 -7.90 10.35 -12.00
N ASP A 221 -9.12 10.81 -12.22
CA ASP A 221 -10.30 9.95 -12.27
C ASP A 221 -10.53 9.33 -13.66
N GLY A 222 -11.58 8.53 -13.79
CA GLY A 222 -11.98 7.90 -15.06
C GLY A 222 -12.36 8.88 -16.19
N ASP A 223 -12.68 10.13 -15.86
CA ASP A 223 -12.99 11.21 -16.80
C ASP A 223 -11.77 12.13 -17.07
N ASN A 224 -10.56 11.68 -16.66
CA ASN A 224 -9.29 12.36 -16.83
C ASN A 224 -9.21 13.71 -16.08
N GLN A 225 -10.05 13.91 -15.06
CA GLN A 225 -9.97 15.07 -14.16
C GLN A 225 -8.94 14.79 -13.07
N GLY A 226 -8.22 15.83 -12.63
CA GLY A 226 -7.27 15.71 -11.53
C GLY A 226 -7.98 15.38 -10.21
N MET A 227 -7.41 14.45 -9.44
CA MET A 227 -7.88 14.10 -8.10
C MET A 227 -6.90 14.59 -7.03
N ASP A 228 -7.43 14.78 -5.82
CA ASP A 228 -6.60 15.06 -4.65
C ASP A 228 -5.72 13.87 -4.29
N HIS A 229 -4.52 14.15 -3.75
CA HIS A 229 -3.66 13.11 -3.20
C HIS A 229 -4.28 12.50 -1.93
N PRO A 230 -4.06 11.19 -1.66
CA PRO A 230 -4.48 10.56 -0.42
C PRO A 230 -3.96 11.30 0.84
N GLU A 231 -4.70 11.19 1.96
CA GLU A 231 -4.20 11.68 3.26
C GLU A 231 -2.90 10.97 3.66
N THR A 232 -2.80 9.68 3.31
CA THR A 232 -1.61 8.86 3.51
C THR A 232 -0.41 9.44 2.76
N ARG A 233 0.70 9.63 3.48
CA ARG A 233 1.97 10.08 2.93
C ARG A 233 2.97 8.95 2.91
N TYR A 234 3.73 8.82 1.83
CA TYR A 234 4.69 7.74 1.63
C TYR A 234 6.10 8.26 1.85
N TYR A 235 6.90 7.46 2.54
CA TYR A 235 8.26 7.80 2.88
C TYR A 235 9.22 6.67 2.54
N SER A 236 10.44 7.08 2.23
CA SER A 236 11.64 6.26 2.18
C SER A 236 12.58 6.72 3.29
N GLY A 237 13.43 5.84 3.79
CA GLY A 237 14.34 6.24 4.87
C GLY A 237 15.31 5.18 5.32
N LEU A 238 15.94 5.44 6.45
CA LEU A 238 16.91 4.57 7.12
C LEU A 238 16.58 4.50 8.61
N VAL A 239 17.14 3.51 9.30
CA VAL A 239 17.19 3.42 10.76
C VAL A 239 18.40 4.18 11.27
N GLU A 240 18.20 5.08 12.25
CA GLU A 240 19.27 5.85 12.88
C GLU A 240 20.32 4.90 13.49
N GLY A 241 21.57 5.06 13.06
CA GLY A 241 22.69 4.20 13.49
C GLY A 241 22.95 2.96 12.62
N ASP A 242 22.14 2.70 11.60
CA ASP A 242 22.33 1.62 10.62
C ASP A 242 22.30 2.16 9.19
N GLU A 243 23.45 2.54 8.64
CA GLU A 243 23.56 3.13 7.30
C GLU A 243 23.23 2.16 6.17
N ALA A 244 23.24 0.84 6.42
CA ALA A 244 22.89 -0.19 5.46
C ALA A 244 21.40 -0.57 5.51
N SER A 245 20.65 -0.02 6.47
CA SER A 245 19.21 -0.24 6.58
C SER A 245 18.45 0.43 5.43
N TRP A 246 17.17 0.11 5.31
CA TRP A 246 16.23 0.96 4.58
C TRP A 246 14.83 0.79 5.16
N ALA A 247 14.01 1.82 4.96
CA ALA A 247 12.61 1.84 5.34
C ALA A 247 11.76 2.28 4.15
N ARG A 248 10.58 1.65 4.00
CA ARG A 248 9.52 2.04 3.08
C ARG A 248 8.23 2.03 3.85
N VAL A 249 7.72 3.21 4.15
CA VAL A 249 6.58 3.37 5.08
C VAL A 249 5.51 4.27 4.51
N ALA A 250 4.26 3.94 4.82
CA ALA A 250 3.11 4.81 4.64
C ALA A 250 2.69 5.32 6.01
N LEU A 251 2.48 6.63 6.13
CA LEU A 251 2.21 7.31 7.38
C LEU A 251 0.92 8.12 7.22
N THR A 252 0.02 7.97 8.18
CA THR A 252 -1.15 8.83 8.37
C THR A 252 -0.95 9.72 9.59
N SER A 253 -1.97 10.48 9.97
CA SER A 253 -1.97 11.23 11.22
C SER A 253 -1.83 10.35 12.47
N HIS A 254 -2.25 9.07 12.42
CA HIS A 254 -2.36 8.19 13.60
C HIS A 254 -1.74 6.79 13.43
N SER A 255 -1.40 6.38 12.22
CA SER A 255 -0.88 5.05 11.93
C SER A 255 0.37 5.11 11.06
N ILE A 256 1.21 4.08 11.19
CA ILE A 256 2.34 3.82 10.31
C ILE A 256 2.30 2.36 9.88
N GLU A 257 2.52 2.11 8.59
CA GLU A 257 2.63 0.77 8.02
C GLU A 257 3.77 0.72 7.00
N GLY A 258 4.20 -0.49 6.61
CA GLY A 258 5.27 -0.69 5.64
C GLY A 258 6.33 -1.67 6.11
N ILE A 259 7.56 -1.57 5.59
CA ILE A 259 8.68 -2.47 5.91
C ILE A 259 9.93 -1.68 6.27
N VAL A 260 10.69 -2.21 7.23
CA VAL A 260 12.02 -1.74 7.60
C VAL A 260 12.99 -2.91 7.52
N HIS A 261 14.02 -2.81 6.71
CA HIS A 261 15.15 -3.74 6.74
C HIS A 261 16.28 -3.11 7.56
N SER A 262 16.70 -3.74 8.66
CA SER A 262 17.79 -3.24 9.49
C SER A 262 18.51 -4.40 10.19
N TYR A 263 19.84 -4.31 10.28
CA TYR A 263 20.71 -5.34 10.83
C TYR A 263 20.48 -6.75 10.24
N GLY A 264 20.13 -6.83 8.95
CA GLY A 264 19.84 -8.09 8.26
C GLY A 264 18.50 -8.73 8.63
N VAL A 265 17.60 -7.98 9.27
CA VAL A 265 16.25 -8.43 9.67
C VAL A 265 15.23 -7.47 9.09
N ARG A 266 14.15 -8.02 8.52
CA ARG A 266 13.01 -7.24 8.04
C ARG A 266 11.93 -7.20 9.12
N TYR A 267 11.49 -6.00 9.45
CA TYR A 267 10.39 -5.69 10.34
C TYR A 267 9.20 -5.25 9.50
N GLU A 268 8.07 -5.90 9.69
CA GLU A 268 6.79 -5.47 9.11
C GLU A 268 6.12 -4.49 10.07
N LEU A 269 5.77 -3.31 9.56
CA LEU A 269 5.03 -2.31 10.31
C LEU A 269 3.55 -2.48 10.00
N GLU A 270 2.78 -2.84 11.03
CA GLU A 270 1.35 -3.04 10.91
C GLU A 270 0.54 -1.88 11.51
N SER A 271 -0.55 -1.48 10.85
CA SER A 271 -1.58 -0.59 11.39
C SER A 271 -2.50 -1.34 12.37
N ASP A 272 -3.13 -0.64 13.31
CA ASP A 272 -4.13 -1.21 14.24
C ASP A 272 -5.51 -1.47 13.59
N SER A 273 -5.68 -1.03 12.35
CA SER A 273 -6.87 -1.28 11.53
C SER A 273 -6.85 -2.67 10.86
N LEU A 274 -8.05 -3.20 10.57
CA LEU A 274 -8.30 -4.45 9.84
C LEU A 274 -9.06 -4.21 8.52
N VAL A 275 -8.90 -3.02 7.92
CA VAL A 275 -9.39 -2.73 6.57
C VAL A 275 -8.82 -3.75 5.56
N GLY A 276 -9.63 -4.14 4.58
CA GLY A 276 -9.22 -5.12 3.56
C GLY A 276 -9.14 -6.56 4.08
N THR A 277 -10.02 -6.92 5.02
CA THR A 277 -10.09 -8.28 5.59
C THR A 277 -11.48 -8.91 5.50
N ILE A 278 -12.32 -8.41 4.58
CA ILE A 278 -13.70 -8.88 4.40
C ILE A 278 -13.78 -10.40 4.15
N GLU A 279 -12.76 -10.98 3.51
CA GLU A 279 -12.64 -12.43 3.29
C GLU A 279 -12.63 -13.27 4.57
N TYR A 280 -12.25 -12.70 5.72
CA TYR A 280 -12.34 -13.38 7.02
C TYR A 280 -13.78 -13.71 7.43
N TYR A 281 -14.75 -13.02 6.84
CA TYR A 281 -16.17 -13.18 7.13
C TYR A 281 -16.90 -14.08 6.14
N GLN A 282 -16.30 -14.37 4.98
CA GLN A 282 -16.90 -15.22 3.97
C GLN A 282 -16.83 -16.71 4.38
N PRO A 283 -17.87 -17.52 4.10
CA PRO A 283 -17.84 -18.94 4.38
C PRO A 283 -16.77 -19.63 3.52
N LYS A 284 -15.69 -20.11 4.14
CA LYS A 284 -14.73 -20.97 3.44
C LYS A 284 -15.44 -22.23 2.95
N VAL A 285 -15.57 -22.39 1.63
CA VAL A 285 -16.07 -23.62 1.03
C VAL A 285 -15.09 -24.72 1.42
N ARG A 286 -15.53 -25.61 2.31
CA ARG A 286 -14.75 -26.81 2.68
C ARG A 286 -14.78 -27.75 1.50
N ASP A 287 -13.77 -27.68 0.65
CA ASP A 287 -13.45 -28.82 -0.21
C ASP A 287 -13.06 -30.00 0.68
N ALA A 288 -13.79 -31.10 0.53
CA ALA A 288 -13.59 -32.32 1.33
C ALA A 288 -12.21 -32.99 1.09
N ASN A 289 -11.42 -32.48 0.13
CA ASN A 289 -10.05 -32.88 -0.14
C ASN A 289 -8.99 -31.87 0.37
N ALA A 290 -9.39 -30.72 0.90
CA ALA A 290 -8.49 -29.73 1.48
C ALA A 290 -8.20 -30.08 2.96
N SER A 291 -7.42 -31.13 3.17
CA SER A 291 -6.80 -31.40 4.47
C SER A 291 -5.85 -30.26 4.83
N ASN A 292 -6.14 -29.58 5.96
CA ASN A 292 -5.28 -28.65 6.69
C ASN A 292 -4.17 -27.99 5.86
N SER A 293 -4.51 -26.98 5.07
CA SER A 293 -3.53 -26.09 4.45
C SER A 293 -4.08 -24.67 4.53
N GLY A 294 -3.34 -23.75 5.18
CA GLY A 294 -3.54 -22.33 4.91
C GLY A 294 -3.43 -22.11 3.41
N ALA A 295 -4.35 -21.32 2.85
CA ALA A 295 -4.59 -21.10 1.42
C ALA A 295 -3.35 -21.37 0.54
N LEU A 296 -3.34 -22.53 -0.14
CA LEU A 296 -2.35 -22.83 -1.16
C LEU A 296 -2.87 -22.22 -2.46
N ILE A 297 -2.38 -21.04 -2.80
CA ILE A 297 -2.70 -20.34 -4.04
C ILE A 297 -1.62 -20.74 -5.05
N GLN A 298 -2.02 -21.27 -6.21
CA GLN A 298 -1.09 -21.64 -7.27
C GLN A 298 -1.16 -20.59 -8.38
N ASP A 299 -0.05 -19.92 -8.60
CA ASP A 299 0.11 -18.98 -9.70
C ASP A 299 0.47 -19.71 -11.02
N TYR A 300 0.11 -19.13 -12.16
CA TYR A 300 0.44 -19.62 -13.49
C TYR A 300 0.97 -18.49 -14.38
N VAL A 301 1.98 -18.79 -15.20
CA VAL A 301 2.71 -17.76 -15.95
C VAL A 301 2.18 -17.56 -17.37
N MET A 302 2.26 -16.32 -17.88
CA MET A 302 1.97 -16.01 -19.27
C MET A 302 3.18 -15.42 -20.00
N HIS A 303 3.33 -15.76 -21.28
CA HIS A 303 4.39 -15.24 -22.14
C HIS A 303 3.79 -14.41 -23.28
N PRO A 304 4.29 -13.18 -23.53
CA PRO A 304 3.81 -12.40 -24.65
C PRO A 304 4.26 -13.05 -25.97
N PRO A 305 3.49 -12.85 -27.07
CA PRO A 305 3.95 -13.24 -28.39
C PRO A 305 5.24 -12.47 -28.76
N PRO A 306 6.08 -13.03 -29.67
CA PRO A 306 7.29 -12.36 -30.12
C PRO A 306 7.02 -10.93 -30.60
N ALA A 307 7.86 -10.00 -30.18
CA ALA A 307 7.77 -8.60 -30.59
C ALA A 307 7.89 -8.45 -32.11
N SER A 308 7.08 -7.56 -32.69
CA SER A 308 7.27 -7.14 -34.07
C SER A 308 8.54 -6.27 -34.22
N ASP A 309 9.18 -6.29 -35.38
CA ASP A 309 10.40 -5.51 -35.70
C ASP A 309 10.25 -4.00 -35.41
N ALA A 310 9.03 -3.46 -35.55
CA ALA A 310 8.73 -2.06 -35.25
C ALA A 310 8.81 -1.74 -33.74
N THR A 311 8.43 -2.69 -32.88
CA THR A 311 8.48 -2.52 -31.42
C THR A 311 9.91 -2.65 -30.90
N LEU A 312 10.69 -3.58 -31.47
CA LEU A 312 12.11 -3.76 -31.13
C LEU A 312 12.94 -2.50 -31.45
N ARG A 313 12.64 -1.78 -32.53
CA ARG A 313 13.36 -0.55 -32.91
C ARG A 313 13.17 0.62 -31.95
N ARG A 314 12.05 0.68 -31.20
CA ARG A 314 11.80 1.73 -30.20
C ARG A 314 12.49 1.40 -28.87
N VAL A 315 12.63 0.11 -28.54
CA VAL A 315 13.30 -0.39 -27.31
C VAL A 315 14.83 -0.27 -27.39
N ILE A 316 15.44 -0.43 -28.58
CA ILE A 316 16.90 -0.53 -28.76
C ILE A 316 17.64 0.85 -28.68
N SER A 317 16.92 1.97 -28.60
CA SER A 317 17.53 3.32 -28.57
C SER A 317 18.38 3.61 -27.32
N ASN A 318 18.21 2.86 -26.23
CA ASN A 318 18.88 3.12 -24.95
C ASN A 318 19.68 1.89 -24.51
N THR A 319 20.77 1.57 -25.21
CA THR A 319 21.75 0.58 -24.72
C THR A 319 22.79 1.28 -23.85
N GLY A 320 22.45 1.46 -22.57
CA GLY A 320 23.44 1.81 -21.56
C GLY A 320 24.37 0.62 -21.25
N ALA A 321 25.62 0.89 -20.93
CA ALA A 321 26.62 -0.13 -20.64
C ALA A 321 26.22 -1.01 -19.43
N LYS A 322 26.52 -2.31 -19.50
CA LYS A 322 26.46 -3.22 -18.34
C LYS A 322 27.38 -2.68 -17.24
N VAL A 323 26.83 -2.41 -16.06
CA VAL A 323 27.60 -2.14 -14.85
C VAL A 323 27.12 -3.11 -13.78
N GLU A 324 28.04 -3.99 -13.37
CA GLU A 324 27.91 -4.76 -12.13
C GLU A 324 28.20 -3.81 -10.96
N THR A 325 27.18 -3.47 -10.16
CA THR A 325 27.39 -3.03 -8.79
C THR A 325 26.21 -3.44 -7.93
N SER A 326 26.47 -4.34 -6.98
CA SER A 326 25.63 -4.50 -5.80
C SER A 326 25.62 -3.17 -5.04
N GLY A 327 24.42 -2.60 -4.82
CA GLY A 327 24.17 -1.51 -3.87
C GLY A 327 23.98 -0.09 -4.44
N ALA A 328 24.32 0.20 -5.71
CA ALA A 328 24.08 1.52 -6.31
C ALA A 328 22.91 1.46 -7.30
N VAL A 329 21.89 2.30 -7.08
CA VAL A 329 20.72 2.38 -7.96
C VAL A 329 21.11 3.09 -9.25
N ASN A 330 20.99 2.40 -10.39
CA ASN A 330 21.49 2.89 -11.67
C ASN A 330 20.43 2.95 -12.78
N ARG A 331 19.24 2.41 -12.52
CA ARG A 331 18.10 2.43 -13.45
C ARG A 331 16.83 2.88 -12.73
N VAL A 332 15.94 3.50 -13.48
CA VAL A 332 14.58 3.83 -13.03
C VAL A 332 13.56 3.17 -13.96
N ALA A 333 12.70 2.34 -13.38
CA ALA A 333 11.48 1.88 -14.03
C ALA A 333 10.36 2.88 -13.71
N GLN A 334 9.93 3.61 -14.73
CA GLN A 334 8.73 4.43 -14.65
C GLN A 334 7.49 3.54 -14.82
N LEU A 335 6.46 3.75 -14.01
CA LEU A 335 5.22 2.98 -14.01
C LEU A 335 4.00 3.88 -14.07
N SER A 336 2.89 3.31 -14.50
CA SER A 336 1.56 3.89 -14.28
C SER A 336 0.66 2.85 -13.64
N ILE A 337 -0.28 3.31 -12.82
CA ILE A 337 -1.22 2.41 -12.13
C ILE A 337 -2.66 2.77 -12.46
N VAL A 338 -3.52 1.76 -12.45
CA VAL A 338 -4.96 1.90 -12.57
C VAL A 338 -5.57 1.18 -11.37
N VAL A 339 -6.45 1.88 -10.65
CA VAL A 339 -7.21 1.32 -9.53
C VAL A 339 -8.66 1.27 -9.97
N ASP A 340 -9.21 0.06 -10.08
CA ASP A 340 -10.62 -0.10 -10.40
C ASP A 340 -11.51 0.17 -9.18
N SER A 341 -12.78 0.44 -9.45
CA SER A 341 -13.78 0.79 -8.44
C SER A 341 -13.95 -0.28 -7.37
N GLN A 342 -13.87 -1.55 -7.75
CA GLN A 342 -14.01 -2.66 -6.81
C GLN A 342 -12.81 -2.80 -5.87
N TYR A 343 -11.59 -2.51 -6.35
CA TYR A 343 -10.39 -2.48 -5.52
C TYR A 343 -10.46 -1.31 -4.55
N ASP A 344 -10.92 -0.14 -5.01
CA ASP A 344 -11.10 1.03 -4.15
C ASP A 344 -12.13 0.77 -3.04
N ASP A 345 -13.28 0.21 -3.40
CA ASP A 345 -14.33 -0.20 -2.46
C ASP A 345 -13.82 -1.23 -1.44
N TYR A 346 -13.01 -2.22 -1.86
CA TYR A 346 -12.44 -3.23 -0.97
C TYR A 346 -11.63 -2.62 0.18
N TYR A 347 -10.97 -1.49 -0.06
CA TYR A 347 -10.22 -0.74 0.95
C TYR A 347 -10.99 0.48 1.49
N GLY A 348 -12.32 0.51 1.31
CA GLY A 348 -13.19 1.57 1.84
C GLY A 348 -12.85 2.95 1.27
N GLY A 349 -12.61 3.03 -0.05
CA GLY A 349 -12.23 4.27 -0.74
C GLY A 349 -10.73 4.63 -0.63
N ASN A 350 -9.89 3.69 -0.17
CA ASN A 350 -8.44 3.88 -0.01
C ASN A 350 -7.61 2.96 -0.91
N GLY A 351 -8.17 2.49 -2.03
CA GLY A 351 -7.49 1.58 -2.95
C GLY A 351 -6.22 2.19 -3.54
N LEU A 352 -6.28 3.46 -3.98
CA LEU A 352 -5.09 4.18 -4.43
C LEU A 352 -4.04 4.27 -3.32
N ALA A 353 -4.49 4.57 -2.09
CA ALA A 353 -3.58 4.72 -0.99
C ALA A 353 -2.83 3.40 -0.70
N ARG A 354 -3.53 2.27 -0.83
CA ARG A 354 -2.95 0.94 -0.66
C ARG A 354 -2.02 0.55 -1.80
N ALA A 355 -2.40 0.80 -3.04
CA ALA A 355 -1.59 0.52 -4.22
C ALA A 355 -0.24 1.26 -4.20
N LEU A 356 -0.24 2.54 -3.82
CA LEU A 356 0.99 3.33 -3.65
C LEU A 356 1.85 2.84 -2.48
N SER A 357 1.24 2.34 -1.41
CA SER A 357 1.93 1.71 -0.28
C SER A 357 2.71 0.46 -0.75
N PHE A 358 2.07 -0.40 -1.55
CA PHE A 358 2.72 -1.56 -2.16
C PHE A 358 3.83 -1.20 -3.16
N MET A 359 3.61 -0.19 -4.00
CA MET A 359 4.66 0.30 -4.91
C MET A 359 5.88 0.82 -4.14
N ASN A 360 5.65 1.55 -3.05
CA ASN A 360 6.73 2.06 -2.20
C ASN A 360 7.53 0.90 -1.56
N ILE A 361 6.86 -0.15 -1.09
CA ILE A 361 7.52 -1.34 -0.55
C ILE A 361 8.35 -2.05 -1.63
N ALA A 362 7.75 -2.30 -2.80
CA ALA A 362 8.41 -2.96 -3.91
C ALA A 362 9.69 -2.21 -4.33
N ASP A 363 9.67 -0.87 -4.37
CA ASP A 363 10.85 -0.06 -4.66
C ASP A 363 12.03 -0.35 -3.71
N GLY A 364 11.78 -0.54 -2.41
CA GLY A 364 12.82 -0.89 -1.45
C GLY A 364 13.53 -2.20 -1.82
N ILE A 365 12.74 -3.23 -2.14
CA ILE A 365 13.24 -4.56 -2.53
C ILE A 365 13.99 -4.46 -3.87
N TYR A 366 13.44 -3.75 -4.86
CA TYR A 366 14.05 -3.65 -6.18
C TYR A 366 15.37 -2.85 -6.19
N ARG A 367 15.47 -1.81 -5.36
CA ARG A 367 16.71 -1.06 -5.18
C ARG A 367 17.79 -1.91 -4.51
N GLU A 368 17.42 -2.65 -3.48
CA GLU A 368 18.34 -3.55 -2.75
C GLU A 368 18.86 -4.68 -3.64
N ASP A 369 17.97 -5.39 -4.32
CA ASP A 369 18.33 -6.62 -5.04
C ASP A 369 18.86 -6.36 -6.47
N PHE A 370 18.45 -5.26 -7.11
CA PHE A 370 18.75 -5.01 -8.54
C PHE A 370 19.34 -3.64 -8.85
N GLY A 371 19.39 -2.71 -7.90
CA GLY A 371 19.74 -1.32 -8.20
C GLY A 371 18.71 -0.64 -9.14
N LEU A 372 17.44 -1.06 -9.08
CA LEU A 372 16.35 -0.49 -9.86
C LEU A 372 15.43 0.33 -8.95
N ALA A 373 15.32 1.63 -9.21
CA ALA A 373 14.27 2.47 -8.61
C ALA A 373 12.95 2.29 -9.35
N LEU A 374 11.85 2.37 -8.62
CA LEU A 374 10.51 2.50 -9.19
C LEU A 374 10.04 3.95 -9.06
N GLN A 375 9.29 4.42 -10.06
CA GLN A 375 8.68 5.75 -10.06
C GLN A 375 7.28 5.66 -10.65
N VAL A 376 6.25 6.08 -9.91
CA VAL A 376 4.88 6.13 -10.42
C VAL A 376 4.63 7.49 -11.06
N GLU A 377 4.53 7.52 -12.38
CA GLU A 377 4.29 8.73 -13.18
C GLU A 377 2.83 9.17 -13.10
N SER A 378 1.91 8.20 -13.20
CA SER A 378 0.48 8.48 -13.21
C SER A 378 -0.34 7.39 -12.54
N ALA A 379 -1.48 7.79 -11.99
CA ALA A 379 -2.49 6.91 -11.43
C ALA A 379 -3.87 7.30 -11.98
N VAL A 380 -4.63 6.33 -12.47
CA VAL A 380 -6.05 6.48 -12.81
C VAL A 380 -6.88 5.73 -11.77
N VAL A 381 -7.88 6.39 -11.18
CA VAL A 381 -8.75 5.79 -10.17
C VAL A 381 -10.19 5.86 -10.63
N PHE A 382 -10.86 4.71 -10.66
CA PHE A 382 -12.30 4.64 -10.83
C PHE A 382 -12.94 4.53 -9.45
N THR A 383 -13.88 5.42 -9.14
CA THR A 383 -14.65 5.39 -7.87
C THR A 383 -16.12 5.05 -8.10
N ASP A 384 -16.59 5.11 -9.34
CA ASP A 384 -17.94 4.76 -9.73
C ASP A 384 -17.93 3.50 -10.61
N ARG A 385 -18.59 2.45 -10.12
CA ARG A 385 -18.71 1.15 -10.79
C ARG A 385 -19.45 1.20 -12.11
N ASP A 386 -20.38 2.15 -12.27
CA ASP A 386 -21.23 2.21 -13.46
C ASP A 386 -20.49 2.84 -14.66
N THR A 387 -19.42 3.60 -14.37
CA THR A 387 -18.56 4.25 -15.36
C THR A 387 -17.18 3.62 -15.48
N ASP A 388 -16.84 2.68 -14.59
CA ASP A 388 -15.58 1.94 -14.60
C ASP A 388 -15.51 0.92 -15.75
N PRO A 389 -14.64 1.13 -16.77
CA PRO A 389 -14.49 0.21 -17.89
C PRO A 389 -13.84 -1.13 -17.48
N MET A 390 -13.19 -1.18 -16.31
CA MET A 390 -12.55 -2.37 -15.73
C MET A 390 -13.44 -3.06 -14.69
N ASN A 391 -14.71 -2.66 -14.53
CA ASN A 391 -15.71 -3.44 -13.82
C ASN A 391 -16.19 -4.61 -14.70
N LEU A 392 -15.43 -5.72 -14.68
CA LEU A 392 -15.65 -6.90 -15.53
C LEU A 392 -16.57 -7.95 -14.90
N GLY A 393 -16.88 -7.82 -13.61
CA GLY A 393 -17.63 -8.81 -12.84
C GLY A 393 -16.83 -10.10 -12.62
N ALA A 394 -17.53 -11.24 -12.59
CA ALA A 394 -16.91 -12.54 -12.33
C ALA A 394 -16.24 -13.13 -13.59
N VAL A 395 -14.93 -12.98 -13.71
CA VAL A 395 -14.11 -13.43 -14.86
C VAL A 395 -12.82 -14.13 -14.40
N THR A 396 -12.04 -14.71 -15.32
CA THR A 396 -10.70 -15.22 -14.96
C THR A 396 -9.68 -14.09 -14.88
N LEU A 397 -8.56 -14.31 -14.18
CA LEU A 397 -7.50 -13.29 -14.12
C LEU A 397 -6.82 -13.10 -15.49
N GLU A 398 -6.72 -14.17 -16.30
CA GLU A 398 -6.29 -14.05 -17.70
C GLU A 398 -7.22 -13.13 -18.52
N GLN A 399 -8.54 -13.27 -18.37
CA GLN A 399 -9.50 -12.39 -19.05
C GLN A 399 -9.32 -10.95 -18.60
N THR A 400 -9.11 -10.73 -17.30
CA THR A 400 -8.84 -9.40 -16.74
C THR A 400 -7.57 -8.79 -17.34
N LEU A 401 -6.45 -9.52 -17.38
CA LEU A 401 -5.20 -9.01 -17.97
C LEU A 401 -5.33 -8.69 -19.46
N ARG A 402 -6.08 -9.50 -20.22
CA ARG A 402 -6.33 -9.25 -21.65
C ARG A 402 -7.22 -8.02 -21.87
N SER A 403 -8.30 -7.87 -21.11
CA SER A 403 -9.15 -6.68 -21.15
C SER A 403 -8.38 -5.42 -20.73
N PHE A 404 -7.52 -5.53 -19.73
CA PHE A 404 -6.68 -4.41 -19.28
C PHE A 404 -5.63 -4.02 -20.33
N ARG A 405 -5.03 -4.99 -21.03
CA ARG A 405 -4.20 -4.71 -22.20
C ARG A 405 -4.96 -3.93 -23.27
N ASP A 406 -6.21 -4.32 -23.56
CA ASP A 406 -7.02 -3.60 -24.55
C ASP A 406 -7.34 -2.18 -24.07
N TYR A 407 -7.67 -1.99 -22.78
CA TYR A 407 -7.83 -0.68 -22.17
C TYR A 407 -6.57 0.19 -22.25
N ARG A 408 -5.40 -0.38 -21.92
CA ARG A 408 -4.08 0.27 -22.04
C ARG A 408 -3.84 0.79 -23.45
N MET A 409 -4.20 0.02 -24.47
CA MET A 409 -4.04 0.40 -25.88
C MET A 409 -5.05 1.45 -26.35
N MET A 410 -6.28 1.41 -25.84
CA MET A 410 -7.31 2.40 -26.17
C MET A 410 -7.06 3.76 -25.52
N ASN A 411 -6.44 3.77 -24.33
CA ASN A 411 -6.21 4.98 -23.51
C ASN A 411 -4.73 5.33 -23.42
N ALA A 412 -3.95 5.07 -24.48
CA ALA A 412 -2.51 5.33 -24.51
C ALA A 412 -2.14 6.82 -24.40
N SER A 413 -3.10 7.74 -24.57
CA SER A 413 -2.91 9.16 -24.30
C SER A 413 -2.94 9.49 -22.81
N ASP A 414 -3.71 8.75 -22.02
CA ASP A 414 -3.91 9.01 -20.59
C ASP A 414 -2.93 8.21 -19.74
N LEU A 415 -2.49 7.06 -20.25
CA LEU A 415 -1.40 6.25 -19.70
C LEU A 415 -0.12 6.48 -20.52
N PRO A 416 0.90 7.18 -19.99
CA PRO A 416 2.11 7.49 -20.74
C PRO A 416 2.87 6.24 -21.20
N ASP A 417 3.75 6.40 -22.19
CA ASP A 417 4.70 5.35 -22.61
C ASP A 417 5.75 5.15 -21.50
N VAL A 418 5.47 4.26 -20.56
CA VAL A 418 6.31 3.94 -19.40
C VAL A 418 6.86 2.51 -19.47
N SER A 419 7.63 2.09 -18.47
CA SER A 419 8.20 0.73 -18.44
C SER A 419 7.13 -0.33 -18.22
N LEU A 420 6.17 -0.08 -17.32
CA LEU A 420 5.11 -1.01 -16.93
C LEU A 420 3.83 -0.27 -16.52
N VAL A 421 2.68 -0.91 -16.72
CA VAL A 421 1.38 -0.41 -16.27
C VAL A 421 0.64 -1.48 -15.48
N TYR A 422 0.17 -1.16 -14.28
CA TYR A 422 -0.45 -2.15 -13.37
C TYR A 422 -1.89 -1.83 -13.05
N LEU A 423 -2.77 -2.82 -13.16
CA LEU A 423 -4.14 -2.77 -12.68
C LEU A 423 -4.22 -3.38 -11.28
N PHE A 424 -4.79 -2.62 -10.35
CA PHE A 424 -5.24 -3.09 -9.06
C PHE A 424 -6.76 -3.29 -9.16
N THR A 425 -7.21 -4.55 -9.06
CA THR A 425 -8.59 -4.93 -9.38
C THR A 425 -9.28 -5.70 -8.29
N GLY A 426 -10.49 -5.29 -7.93
CA GLY A 426 -11.37 -6.01 -7.01
C GLY A 426 -12.34 -6.98 -7.68
N ASN A 427 -12.25 -7.18 -9.00
CA ASN A 427 -13.11 -8.11 -9.72
C ASN A 427 -13.10 -9.51 -9.09
N GLN A 428 -14.27 -10.15 -9.02
CA GLN A 428 -14.36 -11.52 -8.54
C GLN A 428 -13.65 -12.46 -9.50
N ASN A 429 -12.59 -13.11 -9.04
CA ASN A 429 -11.91 -14.11 -9.85
C ASN A 429 -12.64 -15.46 -9.84
N THR A 430 -12.78 -16.07 -11.02
CA THR A 430 -13.35 -17.40 -11.22
C THR A 430 -12.29 -18.51 -11.27
N ASP A 431 -11.01 -18.16 -11.30
CA ASP A 431 -9.87 -19.07 -11.13
C ASP A 431 -9.13 -18.82 -9.79
N GLN A 432 -8.03 -19.54 -9.55
CA GLN A 432 -7.27 -19.44 -8.29
C GLN A 432 -6.17 -18.38 -8.29
N ALA A 433 -5.85 -17.76 -9.42
CA ALA A 433 -4.78 -16.77 -9.47
C ALA A 433 -5.16 -15.50 -8.69
N ILE A 434 -4.18 -14.80 -8.16
CA ILE A 434 -4.39 -13.53 -7.42
C ILE A 434 -3.55 -12.38 -7.99
N GLY A 435 -2.57 -12.69 -8.83
CA GLY A 435 -1.82 -11.76 -9.65
C GLY A 435 -1.53 -12.42 -10.98
N LEU A 436 -1.31 -11.60 -12.00
CA LEU A 436 -0.89 -12.10 -13.30
C LEU A 436 -0.15 -11.03 -14.09
N ALA A 437 1.01 -11.39 -14.63
CA ALA A 437 1.79 -10.54 -15.52
C ALA A 437 2.34 -11.32 -16.72
N TRP A 438 2.70 -10.58 -17.76
CA TRP A 438 3.42 -11.13 -18.91
C TRP A 438 4.92 -11.22 -18.61
N ILE A 439 5.50 -12.41 -18.73
CA ILE A 439 6.92 -12.60 -18.45
C ILE A 439 7.79 -11.79 -19.42
N GLY A 440 8.69 -11.00 -18.83
CA GLY A 440 9.68 -10.21 -19.54
C GLY A 440 9.06 -9.15 -20.45
N ALA A 441 7.87 -8.65 -20.13
CA ALA A 441 7.15 -7.71 -20.98
C ALA A 441 7.36 -6.24 -20.64
N ALA A 442 8.24 -5.90 -19.68
CA ALA A 442 8.67 -4.52 -19.46
C ALA A 442 9.05 -3.86 -20.80
N CYS A 443 8.56 -2.64 -21.01
CA CYS A 443 8.75 -1.83 -22.22
C CYS A 443 8.05 -2.33 -23.50
N ARG A 444 7.14 -3.32 -23.41
CA ARG A 444 6.34 -3.77 -24.55
C ARG A 444 5.14 -2.85 -24.78
N LEU A 445 5.43 -1.67 -25.34
CA LEU A 445 4.47 -0.59 -25.66
C LEU A 445 3.38 -0.98 -26.69
N ASP A 446 3.33 -2.25 -27.12
CA ASP A 446 2.20 -2.85 -27.84
C ASP A 446 1.15 -3.47 -26.89
N GLY A 447 1.14 -2.99 -25.64
CA GLY A 447 0.17 -3.27 -24.59
C GLY A 447 0.48 -4.51 -23.76
N PHE A 448 1.63 -5.16 -23.98
CA PHE A 448 2.04 -6.29 -23.15
C PHE A 448 2.80 -5.87 -21.89
N ASP A 449 3.14 -4.59 -21.76
CA ASP A 449 3.73 -3.93 -20.59
C ASP A 449 2.79 -3.89 -19.37
N VAL A 450 1.74 -4.73 -19.34
CA VAL A 450 0.71 -4.73 -18.31
C VAL A 450 0.82 -5.88 -17.31
N GLY A 451 0.44 -5.62 -16.06
CA GLY A 451 0.24 -6.61 -15.01
C GLY A 451 -1.05 -6.33 -14.22
N VAL A 452 -1.56 -7.34 -13.51
CA VAL A 452 -2.78 -7.24 -12.69
C VAL A 452 -2.51 -7.82 -11.30
N THR A 453 -3.03 -7.16 -10.26
CA THR A 453 -3.02 -7.66 -8.87
C THR A 453 -4.40 -7.53 -8.24
N THR A 454 -4.80 -8.51 -7.43
CA THR A 454 -6.04 -8.47 -6.64
C THR A 454 -5.79 -8.06 -5.19
N PRO A 455 -6.83 -7.72 -4.39
CA PRO A 455 -6.67 -7.61 -2.96
C PRO A 455 -6.09 -8.88 -2.35
N SER A 456 -5.20 -8.72 -1.38
CA SER A 456 -4.52 -9.81 -0.70
C SER A 456 -3.91 -9.32 0.60
N LEU A 457 -3.88 -10.20 1.60
CA LEU A 457 -3.10 -9.98 2.84
C LEU A 457 -1.59 -9.85 2.58
N PHE A 458 -1.13 -10.39 1.46
CA PHE A 458 0.26 -10.39 1.01
C PHE A 458 0.43 -9.50 -0.23
N GLY A 459 -0.33 -8.41 -0.32
CA GLY A 459 -0.41 -7.59 -1.54
C GLY A 459 0.91 -6.95 -1.96
N ASP A 460 1.79 -6.64 -1.01
CA ASP A 460 3.16 -6.17 -1.23
C ASP A 460 4.03 -7.26 -1.87
N LEU A 461 4.00 -8.48 -1.33
CA LEU A 461 4.69 -9.65 -1.89
C LEU A 461 4.16 -9.98 -3.28
N LEU A 462 2.84 -9.95 -3.44
CA LEU A 462 2.15 -10.24 -4.70
C LEU A 462 2.56 -9.25 -5.79
N LEU A 463 2.48 -7.94 -5.53
CA LEU A 463 2.91 -6.94 -6.51
C LEU A 463 4.38 -7.11 -6.87
N THR A 464 5.24 -7.34 -5.88
CA THR A 464 6.68 -7.56 -6.12
C THR A 464 6.92 -8.83 -6.95
N HIS A 465 6.12 -9.89 -6.75
CA HIS A 465 6.16 -11.11 -7.55
C HIS A 465 5.79 -10.85 -9.02
N GLU A 466 4.68 -10.15 -9.27
CA GLU A 466 4.23 -9.84 -10.63
C GLU A 466 5.19 -8.91 -11.37
N LEU A 467 5.77 -7.93 -10.67
CA LEU A 467 6.84 -7.09 -11.22
C LEU A 467 8.06 -7.96 -11.61
N GLY A 468 8.35 -9.00 -10.82
CA GLY A 468 9.41 -9.97 -11.10
C GLY A 468 9.18 -10.68 -12.42
N HIS A 469 7.96 -11.18 -12.64
CA HIS A 469 7.54 -11.73 -13.93
C HIS A 469 7.69 -10.72 -15.05
N SER A 470 7.18 -9.51 -14.88
CA SER A 470 7.28 -8.44 -15.89
C SER A 470 8.73 -8.13 -16.30
N LEU A 471 9.66 -8.28 -15.36
CA LEU A 471 11.11 -8.11 -15.56
C LEU A 471 11.82 -9.42 -15.94
N GLY A 472 11.08 -10.50 -16.23
CA GLY A 472 11.61 -11.71 -16.86
C GLY A 472 11.82 -12.89 -15.93
N ALA A 473 11.61 -12.76 -14.62
CA ALA A 473 11.71 -13.89 -13.70
C ALA A 473 10.64 -14.96 -14.05
N GLN A 474 11.04 -16.22 -13.92
CA GLN A 474 10.13 -17.36 -13.91
C GLN A 474 9.89 -17.79 -12.47
N HIS A 475 8.90 -18.66 -12.24
CA HIS A 475 8.75 -19.29 -10.93
C HIS A 475 10.00 -20.10 -10.60
N ASP A 476 10.40 -20.07 -9.33
CA ASP A 476 11.59 -20.80 -8.87
C ASP A 476 11.51 -22.29 -9.18
N THR A 477 10.29 -22.86 -9.15
CA THR A 477 10.01 -24.26 -9.51
C THR A 477 10.37 -24.63 -10.95
N ASP A 478 10.36 -23.65 -11.85
CA ASP A 478 10.64 -23.82 -13.28
C ASP A 478 12.11 -23.51 -13.62
N THR A 479 12.93 -23.23 -12.60
CA THR A 479 14.35 -22.91 -12.73
C THR A 479 15.23 -23.91 -11.97
N LEU A 480 16.54 -23.66 -11.96
CA LEU A 480 17.50 -24.40 -11.13
C LEU A 480 17.34 -24.10 -9.63
N CYS A 481 16.58 -23.07 -9.26
CA CYS A 481 16.36 -22.65 -7.88
C CYS A 481 15.12 -23.29 -7.23
N ASN A 482 14.61 -24.38 -7.80
CA ASN A 482 13.39 -25.08 -7.42
C ASN A 482 13.36 -25.72 -6.01
N THR A 483 14.41 -25.55 -5.22
CA THR A 483 14.50 -25.99 -3.81
C THR A 483 14.25 -24.86 -2.81
N ALA A 484 14.22 -23.61 -3.26
CA ALA A 484 14.05 -22.44 -2.41
C ALA A 484 12.56 -22.13 -2.21
N THR A 485 11.87 -22.94 -1.40
CA THR A 485 10.39 -22.98 -1.34
C THR A 485 9.71 -21.79 -0.64
N ASN A 486 10.49 -20.80 -0.21
CA ASN A 486 10.03 -19.66 0.57
C ASN A 486 10.51 -18.32 -0.02
N ARG A 487 10.90 -18.31 -1.29
CA ARG A 487 11.41 -17.11 -1.98
C ARG A 487 10.31 -16.41 -2.73
N LEU A 488 10.58 -15.16 -3.11
CA LEU A 488 9.55 -14.28 -3.67
C LEU A 488 8.91 -14.87 -4.92
N MET A 489 9.71 -15.49 -5.82
CA MET A 489 9.23 -16.11 -7.07
C MET A 489 8.75 -17.55 -6.90
N TRP A 490 8.53 -18.02 -5.68
CA TRP A 490 7.88 -19.31 -5.47
C TRP A 490 6.40 -19.21 -5.87
N PRO A 491 5.82 -20.18 -6.60
CA PRO A 491 4.46 -20.10 -7.16
C PRO A 491 3.33 -20.16 -6.12
N ARG A 492 3.67 -20.06 -4.83
CA ARG A 492 2.73 -20.09 -3.70
C ARG A 492 3.13 -19.05 -2.66
N ILE A 493 2.25 -18.08 -2.44
CA ILE A 493 2.46 -17.03 -1.45
C ILE A 493 1.84 -17.45 -0.11
N SER A 494 2.55 -17.20 0.99
CA SER A 494 2.10 -17.46 2.35
C SER A 494 2.82 -16.57 3.35
N SER A 495 2.43 -16.63 4.63
CA SER A 495 3.14 -15.95 5.72
C SER A 495 4.57 -16.45 5.95
N LEU A 496 5.02 -17.49 5.23
CA LEU A 496 6.40 -17.99 5.25
C LEU A 496 7.23 -17.50 4.06
N THR A 497 6.60 -16.84 3.09
CA THR A 497 7.28 -16.30 1.91
C THR A 497 8.15 -15.13 2.33
N SER A 498 9.45 -15.21 2.04
CA SER A 498 10.41 -14.14 2.24
C SER A 498 10.35 -13.14 1.09
N GLN A 499 10.67 -11.88 1.38
CA GLN A 499 10.85 -10.80 0.40
C GLN A 499 12.19 -10.90 -0.35
N GLU A 500 12.75 -12.10 -0.54
CA GLU A 500 14.07 -12.32 -1.16
C GLU A 500 13.91 -13.09 -2.48
N PHE A 501 14.57 -12.62 -3.52
CA PHE A 501 14.69 -13.33 -4.79
C PHE A 501 15.72 -14.46 -4.70
N THR A 502 15.57 -15.51 -5.53
CA THR A 502 16.63 -16.50 -5.73
C THR A 502 17.69 -15.97 -6.70
N GLN A 503 18.86 -16.61 -6.73
CA GLN A 503 19.88 -16.29 -7.74
C GLN A 503 19.37 -16.42 -9.18
N CYS A 504 18.47 -17.36 -9.46
CA CYS A 504 17.90 -17.54 -10.80
C CYS A 504 17.07 -16.33 -11.24
N SER A 505 16.27 -15.76 -10.32
CA SER A 505 15.53 -14.53 -10.56
C SER A 505 16.48 -13.32 -10.63
N LEU A 506 17.48 -13.24 -9.74
CA LEU A 506 18.51 -12.19 -9.74
C LEU A 506 19.18 -12.07 -11.10
N ASP A 507 19.65 -13.20 -11.66
CA ASP A 507 20.32 -13.24 -12.96
C ASP A 507 19.39 -12.78 -14.10
N THR A 508 18.18 -13.34 -14.15
CA THR A 508 17.25 -13.09 -15.27
C THR A 508 16.75 -11.65 -15.29
N VAL A 509 16.36 -11.13 -14.12
CA VAL A 509 15.87 -9.75 -14.00
C VAL A 509 16.98 -8.74 -14.26
N SER A 510 18.20 -8.98 -13.75
CA SER A 510 19.34 -8.10 -14.01
C SER A 510 19.67 -8.01 -15.50
N ASP A 511 19.66 -9.13 -16.22
CA ASP A 511 19.87 -9.14 -17.67
C ASP A 511 18.73 -8.43 -18.42
N ARG A 512 17.48 -8.56 -17.97
CA ARG A 512 16.35 -7.82 -18.57
C ARG A 512 16.46 -6.33 -18.32
N ILE A 513 16.74 -5.89 -17.10
CA ILE A 513 16.93 -4.46 -16.76
C ILE A 513 17.98 -3.84 -17.66
N ALA A 514 19.13 -4.50 -17.83
CA ALA A 514 20.23 -4.02 -18.66
C ALA A 514 19.91 -3.93 -20.17
N THR A 515 18.87 -4.62 -20.64
CA THR A 515 18.47 -4.66 -22.07
C THR A 515 17.15 -3.93 -22.34
N SER A 516 16.55 -3.31 -21.32
CA SER A 516 15.23 -2.68 -21.35
C SER A 516 15.30 -1.16 -21.59
N CYS A 517 14.12 -0.52 -21.65
CA CYS A 517 13.95 0.93 -21.83
C CYS A 517 14.06 1.76 -20.53
N HIS A 518 14.37 1.15 -19.39
CA HIS A 518 14.47 1.87 -18.12
C HIS A 518 15.44 3.05 -18.22
N ALA A 519 15.04 4.19 -17.64
CA ALA A 519 15.85 5.39 -17.66
C ALA A 519 17.16 5.18 -16.86
N ASP A 520 18.24 5.84 -17.26
CA ASP A 520 19.43 5.92 -16.41
C ASP A 520 19.07 6.70 -15.14
N ALA A 521 19.40 6.16 -13.96
CA ALA A 521 19.35 6.92 -12.72
C ALA A 521 20.71 7.61 -12.54
N LEU A 522 20.81 8.92 -12.31
CA LEU A 522 22.07 9.60 -11.96
C LEU A 522 21.80 10.61 -10.86
N ASP A 523 22.62 10.61 -9.81
CA ASP A 523 22.52 11.54 -8.68
C ASP A 523 23.38 12.79 -8.95
N VAL A 524 22.72 13.93 -9.01
CA VAL A 524 23.30 15.26 -9.23
C VAL A 524 22.85 16.18 -8.11
N SER A 525 23.79 16.69 -7.33
CA SER A 525 23.48 17.67 -6.28
C SER A 525 23.79 19.10 -6.69
N LEU A 526 23.07 20.02 -6.07
CA LEU A 526 23.30 21.45 -6.11
C LEU A 526 23.63 21.96 -4.70
N ASP A 527 24.78 22.63 -4.60
CA ASP A 527 25.15 23.45 -3.45
C ASP A 527 25.30 24.91 -3.88
N VAL A 528 25.08 25.84 -2.95
CA VAL A 528 25.28 27.27 -3.18
C VAL A 528 26.14 27.85 -2.09
N GLN A 529 27.17 28.60 -2.49
CA GLN A 529 28.09 29.26 -1.57
C GLN A 529 28.12 30.76 -1.83
N LEU A 530 28.39 31.52 -0.78
CA LEU A 530 28.50 32.99 -0.81
C LEU A 530 29.93 33.37 -0.46
N PRO A 531 30.85 33.40 -1.44
CA PRO A 531 32.23 33.80 -1.19
C PRO A 531 32.34 35.25 -0.70
N ASN A 532 31.38 36.11 -1.05
CA ASN A 532 31.26 37.48 -0.57
C ASN A 532 29.81 38.01 -0.76
N ALA A 533 29.52 39.22 -0.29
CA ALA A 533 28.18 39.84 -0.31
C ALA A 533 27.66 40.23 -1.72
N SER A 534 28.44 40.02 -2.78
CA SER A 534 28.10 40.40 -4.16
C SER A 534 28.26 39.26 -5.16
N THR A 535 28.52 38.04 -4.69
CA THR A 535 28.78 36.89 -5.56
C THR A 535 28.12 35.64 -5.00
N ILE A 536 27.39 34.93 -5.86
CA ILE A 536 26.84 33.61 -5.58
C ILE A 536 27.62 32.59 -6.40
N GLU A 537 28.06 31.50 -5.79
CA GLU A 537 28.64 30.35 -6.47
C GLU A 537 27.68 29.17 -6.42
N ALA A 538 27.14 28.77 -7.57
CA ALA A 538 26.38 27.53 -7.71
C ALA A 538 27.33 26.38 -8.04
N ILE A 539 27.26 25.30 -7.27
CA ILE A 539 28.13 24.13 -7.38
C ILE A 539 27.26 22.93 -7.75
N VAL A 540 27.33 22.51 -9.00
CA VAL A 540 26.64 21.30 -9.48
C VAL A 540 27.62 20.13 -9.42
N ARG A 541 27.27 19.06 -8.72
CA ARG A 541 28.14 17.89 -8.52
C ARG A 541 27.50 16.62 -9.04
N ASN A 542 28.27 15.83 -9.78
CA ASN A 542 27.93 14.44 -10.05
C ASN A 542 28.28 13.58 -8.82
N ASN A 543 27.26 13.08 -8.12
CA ASN A 543 27.44 12.25 -6.92
C ASN A 543 27.62 10.76 -7.25
N ASP A 544 27.45 10.37 -8.51
CA ASP A 544 27.69 8.99 -8.93
C ASP A 544 29.18 8.63 -8.76
N ALA A 545 29.42 7.47 -8.15
CA ALA A 545 30.77 7.01 -7.85
C ALA A 545 31.51 6.41 -9.06
N GLN A 546 30.79 6.07 -10.13
CA GLN A 546 31.33 5.27 -11.25
C GLN A 546 31.01 5.87 -12.63
N ARG A 547 29.88 6.56 -12.79
CA ARG A 547 29.38 7.02 -14.08
C ARG A 547 29.62 8.50 -14.29
N THR A 548 29.99 8.83 -15.53
CA THR A 548 30.11 10.20 -15.99
C THR A 548 28.73 10.77 -16.29
N LEU A 549 28.41 11.92 -15.70
CA LEU A 549 27.26 12.72 -16.08
C LEU A 549 27.59 13.43 -17.39
N THR A 550 26.84 13.15 -18.45
CA THR A 550 27.12 13.75 -19.78
C THR A 550 26.78 15.23 -19.79
N ASP A 551 25.70 15.61 -19.09
CA ASP A 551 25.28 16.99 -18.92
C ASP A 551 24.22 17.11 -17.82
N ALA A 552 24.11 18.30 -17.22
CA ALA A 552 23.01 18.73 -16.36
C ALA A 552 22.64 20.18 -16.66
N ARG A 553 21.38 20.52 -16.37
CA ARG A 553 20.85 21.88 -16.47
C ARG A 553 20.78 22.47 -15.07
N LEU A 554 21.48 23.57 -14.85
CA LEU A 554 21.25 24.46 -13.71
C LEU A 554 20.21 25.51 -14.13
N ILE A 555 19.06 25.49 -13.50
CA ILE A 555 17.95 26.42 -13.72
C ILE A 555 17.95 27.43 -12.59
N ILE A 556 17.90 28.72 -12.93
CA ILE A 556 17.89 29.82 -11.97
C ILE A 556 16.68 30.71 -12.23
N ASP A 557 15.74 30.71 -11.29
CA ASP A 557 14.59 31.61 -11.28
C ASP A 557 14.92 32.86 -10.46
N ARG A 558 15.03 33.99 -11.16
CA ARG A 558 15.62 35.24 -10.67
C ARG A 558 14.63 36.40 -10.57
N ALA A 559 13.42 36.13 -10.05
CA ALA A 559 12.24 37.00 -10.11
C ALA A 559 12.49 38.53 -9.99
N ALA A 560 13.42 38.98 -9.14
CA ALA A 560 13.86 40.38 -9.08
C ALA A 560 15.38 40.55 -8.90
N VAL A 561 16.18 39.51 -9.15
CA VAL A 561 17.64 39.53 -9.02
C VAL A 561 18.26 39.78 -10.39
N GLU A 562 18.98 40.89 -10.52
CA GLU A 562 19.80 41.15 -11.71
C GLU A 562 21.24 40.67 -11.50
N PHE A 563 21.83 40.10 -12.56
CA PHE A 563 23.23 39.70 -12.57
C PHE A 563 24.04 40.66 -13.43
N GLU A 564 25.16 41.19 -12.90
CA GLU A 564 26.05 42.07 -13.66
C GLU A 564 26.73 41.34 -14.83
N SER A 565 27.01 40.06 -14.62
CA SER A 565 27.57 39.18 -15.64
C SER A 565 27.08 37.76 -15.43
N VAL A 566 26.81 37.07 -16.54
CA VAL A 566 26.35 35.69 -16.57
C VAL A 566 27.42 34.82 -17.23
N PRO A 567 27.74 33.62 -16.68
CA PRO A 567 28.68 32.70 -17.29
C PRO A 567 28.30 32.35 -18.74
N PRO A 568 29.29 32.14 -19.64
CA PRO A 568 29.02 31.94 -21.06
C PRO A 568 28.27 30.64 -21.39
N GLN A 569 28.31 29.64 -20.52
CA GLN A 569 27.51 28.42 -20.63
C GLN A 569 26.05 28.57 -20.19
N CYS A 570 25.62 29.78 -19.82
CA CYS A 570 24.25 30.08 -19.43
C CYS A 570 23.51 30.89 -20.51
N ILE A 571 22.24 30.57 -20.70
CA ILE A 571 21.35 31.20 -21.67
C ILE A 571 20.09 31.66 -20.94
N GLU A 572 19.65 32.88 -21.24
CA GLU A 572 18.39 33.41 -20.76
C GLU A 572 17.23 32.81 -21.57
N THR A 573 16.37 32.05 -20.92
CA THR A 573 15.26 31.32 -21.57
C THR A 573 13.93 32.07 -21.43
N LEU A 574 13.76 32.83 -20.35
CA LEU A 574 12.70 33.79 -20.09
C LEU A 574 13.32 35.01 -19.38
N GLU A 575 12.63 36.15 -19.35
CA GLU A 575 13.13 37.37 -18.66
C GLU A 575 13.56 37.08 -17.20
N THR A 576 12.89 36.16 -16.52
CA THR A 576 13.15 35.78 -15.14
C THR A 576 13.85 34.42 -14.97
N ARG A 577 14.24 33.74 -16.06
CA ARG A 577 14.83 32.39 -16.00
C ARG A 577 16.12 32.28 -16.79
N LEU A 578 17.17 31.84 -16.10
CA LEU A 578 18.46 31.52 -16.69
C LEU A 578 18.68 29.99 -16.63
N GLU A 579 19.25 29.44 -17.70
CA GLU A 579 19.61 28.03 -17.78
C GLU A 579 21.07 27.86 -18.16
N CYS A 580 21.84 27.16 -17.33
CA CYS A 580 23.24 26.85 -17.58
C CYS A 580 23.44 25.35 -17.83
N ARG A 581 24.37 25.02 -18.73
CA ARG A 581 24.76 23.63 -19.00
C ARG A 581 26.06 23.30 -18.30
N THR A 582 26.12 22.17 -17.61
CA THR A 582 27.35 21.76 -16.92
C THR A 582 28.39 21.20 -17.88
N GLY A 583 27.94 20.64 -19.00
CA GLY A 583 28.76 19.72 -19.77
C GLY A 583 29.11 18.47 -18.97
N GLU A 584 30.12 17.75 -19.46
CA GLU A 584 30.52 16.46 -18.89
C GLU A 584 31.15 16.61 -17.50
N LEU A 585 30.61 15.91 -16.50
CA LEU A 585 31.17 15.79 -15.16
C LEU A 585 31.55 14.34 -14.86
N LEU A 586 32.85 14.10 -14.65
CA LEU A 586 33.38 12.82 -14.19
C LEU A 586 32.78 12.41 -12.82
N PRO A 587 32.85 11.12 -12.44
CA PRO A 587 32.41 10.67 -11.12
C PRO A 587 32.97 11.51 -9.97
N GLY A 588 32.10 12.01 -9.08
CA GLY A 588 32.46 12.87 -7.96
C GLY A 588 32.88 14.30 -8.29
N ALA A 589 33.02 14.65 -9.58
CA ALA A 589 33.42 15.98 -10.01
C ALA A 589 32.29 17.01 -9.84
N ALA A 590 32.67 18.28 -9.72
CA ALA A 590 31.73 19.40 -9.63
C ALA A 590 32.12 20.55 -10.54
N LEU A 591 31.12 21.25 -11.07
CA LEU A 591 31.26 22.52 -11.76
C LEU A 591 30.81 23.65 -10.84
N THR A 592 31.63 24.68 -10.70
CA THR A 592 31.29 25.90 -9.97
C THR A 592 31.02 27.03 -10.97
N LEU A 593 29.87 27.68 -10.84
CA LEU A 593 29.44 28.83 -11.63
C LEU A 593 29.25 30.04 -10.73
N GLY A 594 30.04 31.08 -10.95
CA GLY A 594 29.95 32.35 -10.22
C GLY A 594 29.01 33.34 -10.90
N PHE A 595 28.12 33.95 -10.12
CA PHE A 595 27.18 34.98 -10.54
C PHE A 595 27.42 36.25 -9.73
N ALA A 596 27.80 37.33 -10.41
CA ALA A 596 27.94 38.64 -9.80
C ALA A 596 26.57 39.31 -9.68
N LEU A 597 26.18 39.68 -8.47
CA LEU A 597 24.90 40.31 -8.18
C LEU A 597 24.96 41.80 -8.50
N ALA A 598 23.97 42.30 -9.24
CA ALA A 598 23.78 43.73 -9.41
C ALA A 598 23.18 44.36 -8.14
N PRO A 599 23.49 45.63 -7.84
CA PRO A 599 22.84 46.34 -6.75
C PRO A 599 21.32 46.37 -6.95
N THR A 600 20.55 46.01 -5.92
CA THR A 600 19.08 46.05 -5.94
C THR A 600 18.55 47.12 -4.99
N ASP A 601 17.49 47.82 -5.37
CA ASP A 601 16.79 48.81 -4.52
C ASP A 601 15.68 48.16 -3.65
N SER A 602 15.52 46.84 -3.76
CA SER A 602 14.46 46.10 -3.07
C SER A 602 14.91 45.62 -1.68
N SER A 603 13.98 45.63 -0.73
CA SER A 603 14.27 45.30 0.68
C SER A 603 14.45 43.81 0.94
N SER A 604 13.88 42.94 0.10
CA SER A 604 14.06 41.49 0.14
C SER A 604 13.84 40.84 -1.23
N VAL A 605 14.75 39.97 -1.68
CA VAL A 605 14.61 39.19 -2.91
C VAL A 605 15.02 37.75 -2.67
N SER A 606 14.32 36.81 -3.32
CA SER A 606 14.66 35.39 -3.31
C SER A 606 15.13 34.93 -4.68
N LEU A 607 16.13 34.07 -4.70
CA LEU A 607 16.62 33.35 -5.87
C LEU A 607 16.35 31.86 -5.65
N LEU A 608 15.71 31.19 -6.61
CA LEU A 608 15.55 29.73 -6.57
C LEU A 608 16.46 29.11 -7.63
N LEU A 609 17.34 28.21 -7.21
CA LEU A 609 18.20 27.43 -8.10
C LEU A 609 17.80 25.96 -8.03
N GLY A 610 17.81 25.29 -9.17
CA GLY A 610 17.56 23.86 -9.29
C GLY A 610 18.52 23.21 -10.30
N THR A 611 18.87 21.95 -10.11
CA THR A 611 19.65 21.16 -11.08
C THR A 611 18.86 19.95 -11.55
N GLU A 612 19.02 19.56 -12.81
CA GLU A 612 18.47 18.31 -13.34
C GLU A 612 19.47 17.66 -14.31
N PRO A 613 19.71 16.33 -14.23
CA PRO A 613 20.50 15.63 -15.23
C PRO A 613 19.79 15.59 -16.59
N VAL A 614 20.55 15.70 -17.70
CA VAL A 614 19.99 15.59 -19.05
C VAL A 614 20.02 14.15 -19.52
N GLY A 615 18.84 13.58 -19.79
CA GLY A 615 18.72 12.21 -20.31
C GLY A 615 18.83 11.11 -19.25
N ALA A 616 18.83 11.49 -17.98
CA ALA A 616 18.75 10.59 -16.83
C ALA A 616 17.71 11.14 -15.82
N ILE A 617 17.33 10.32 -14.86
CA ILE A 617 16.43 10.68 -13.78
C ILE A 617 17.24 10.77 -12.49
N ASP A 618 17.09 11.86 -11.76
CA ASP A 618 17.61 11.96 -10.40
C ASP A 618 16.67 11.26 -9.42
N ILE A 619 17.22 10.33 -8.64
CA ILE A 619 16.51 9.55 -7.63
C ILE A 619 16.76 10.06 -6.21
N HIS A 620 17.51 11.16 -6.08
CA HIS A 620 17.87 11.81 -4.83
C HIS A 620 17.50 13.29 -4.87
N THR A 621 16.32 13.60 -5.41
CA THR A 621 15.80 14.95 -5.70
C THR A 621 15.86 15.96 -4.55
N ALA A 622 15.95 15.44 -3.32
CA ALA A 622 16.20 16.21 -2.12
C ALA A 622 17.59 16.89 -2.10
N ASN A 623 18.44 16.80 -3.10
CA ASN A 623 19.68 17.59 -3.16
C ASN A 623 19.77 18.48 -4.40
N ASP A 624 18.65 18.65 -5.10
CA ASP A 624 18.64 19.27 -6.42
C ASP A 624 18.39 20.78 -6.39
N SER A 625 17.90 21.32 -5.26
CA SER A 625 17.45 22.72 -5.20
C SER A 625 17.88 23.48 -3.95
N VAL A 626 18.12 24.78 -4.15
CA VAL A 626 18.56 25.74 -3.12
C VAL A 626 17.86 27.07 -3.33
N GLN A 627 17.36 27.68 -2.25
CA GLN A 627 16.83 29.04 -2.24
C GLN A 627 17.83 29.96 -1.54
N VAL A 628 18.04 31.13 -2.10
CA VAL A 628 18.88 32.17 -1.52
C VAL A 628 18.01 33.39 -1.28
N ASP A 629 17.84 33.75 -0.02
CA ASP A 629 17.11 34.93 0.40
C ASP A 629 18.10 36.06 0.70
N MET A 630 17.89 37.21 0.06
CA MET A 630 18.72 38.40 0.22
C MET A 630 17.87 39.49 0.83
N THR A 631 18.33 40.10 1.92
CA THR A 631 17.68 41.22 2.59
C THR A 631 18.61 42.42 2.70
N GLN A 632 18.12 43.62 2.42
CA GLN A 632 18.89 44.84 2.64
C GLN A 632 18.60 45.41 4.03
N THR A 633 19.65 45.57 4.83
CA THR A 633 19.55 46.21 6.14
C THR A 633 19.56 47.73 6.01
N VAL A 634 19.02 48.43 7.02
CA VAL A 634 18.85 49.89 7.05
C VAL A 634 20.18 50.66 6.96
N SER A 635 21.32 50.01 7.20
CA SER A 635 22.68 50.55 7.01
C SER A 635 23.18 50.52 5.56
N GLY A 636 22.42 49.95 4.62
CA GLY A 636 22.83 49.73 3.23
C GLY A 636 23.71 48.49 3.03
N GLU A 637 23.83 47.62 4.04
CA GLU A 637 24.51 46.34 3.94
C GLU A 637 23.51 45.24 3.53
N THR A 638 23.84 44.45 2.51
CA THR A 638 23.06 43.29 2.09
C THR A 638 23.40 42.09 2.97
N GLU A 639 22.41 41.57 3.69
CA GLU A 639 22.48 40.31 4.42
C GLU A 639 21.90 39.20 3.53
N ILE A 640 22.65 38.13 3.32
CA ILE A 640 22.24 37.02 2.46
C ILE A 640 22.16 35.76 3.32
N GLU A 641 21.00 35.12 3.30
CA GLU A 641 20.74 33.85 3.96
C GLU A 641 20.52 32.77 2.89
N ILE A 642 21.24 31.65 3.02
CA ILE A 642 21.03 30.49 2.15
C ILE A 642 20.06 29.56 2.87
N ALA A 643 18.86 29.43 2.32
CA ALA A 643 17.92 28.40 2.71
C ALA A 643 18.02 27.29 1.67
N SER A 644 18.76 26.21 1.96
CA SER A 644 18.68 25.02 1.12
C SER A 644 17.21 24.58 1.07
N VAL A 645 16.59 24.61 -0.12
CA VAL A 645 15.25 24.05 -0.28
C VAL A 645 15.33 22.54 -0.10
N ASP A 646 16.49 21.92 -0.31
CA ASP A 646 16.57 20.49 -0.07
C ASP A 646 17.98 19.92 0.28
N ALA A 647 19.12 20.49 -0.11
CA ALA A 647 20.42 19.78 -0.03
C ALA A 647 20.99 19.33 1.35
N LEU A 648 21.59 18.13 1.39
CA LEU A 648 22.49 17.62 2.45
C LEU A 648 23.94 17.54 1.96
N THR A 649 24.86 18.21 2.65
CA THR A 649 26.21 17.70 2.92
C THR A 649 26.28 17.31 4.41
N PRO A 650 26.85 16.13 4.76
CA PRO A 650 27.11 15.78 6.14
C PRO A 650 28.40 16.46 6.60
N THR A 651 28.30 17.50 7.42
CA THR A 651 29.45 17.98 8.21
C THR A 651 29.68 17.01 9.37
N LEU A 652 30.56 16.03 9.16
CA LEU A 652 31.21 15.29 10.24
C LEU A 652 32.21 16.23 10.92
N ASP A 653 31.74 17.05 11.86
CA ASP A 653 32.65 17.69 12.83
C ASP A 653 31.92 18.03 14.13
N GLU A 654 31.64 17.00 14.91
CA GLU A 654 31.70 17.08 16.38
C GLU A 654 31.72 15.63 16.93
N GLN A 655 32.91 15.16 17.28
CA GLN A 655 33.06 13.95 18.10
C GLN A 655 32.48 14.22 19.49
N PRO A 656 31.40 13.54 19.92
CA PRO A 656 31.00 13.60 21.31
C PRO A 656 32.02 12.79 22.11
N GLN A 657 32.71 13.47 23.02
CA GLN A 657 33.59 12.86 24.01
C GLN A 657 32.74 11.92 24.90
N PHE A 658 32.81 10.62 24.65
CA PHE A 658 32.20 9.63 25.55
C PHE A 658 33.02 9.56 26.84
N ASP A 659 32.44 10.05 27.93
CA ASP A 659 32.95 9.79 29.28
C ASP A 659 32.88 8.28 29.55
N VAL A 660 34.06 7.67 29.64
CA VAL A 660 34.23 6.28 30.04
C VAL A 660 33.87 6.15 31.51
N VAL A 661 32.65 5.68 31.79
CA VAL A 661 32.28 5.22 33.14
C VAL A 661 33.04 3.92 33.41
N PRO A 662 33.87 3.82 34.48
CA PRO A 662 34.65 2.63 34.73
C PRO A 662 33.74 1.48 35.19
N ARG A 663 33.92 0.32 34.53
CA ARG A 663 33.36 -0.98 34.94
C ARG A 663 33.68 -1.26 36.41
N GLN A 664 32.67 -1.24 37.27
CA GLN A 664 32.73 -1.88 38.57
C GLN A 664 32.50 -3.39 38.42
N SER A 665 33.46 -4.14 38.95
CA SER A 665 33.42 -5.58 39.15
C SER A 665 32.57 -5.93 40.39
N GLY A 666 31.64 -6.86 40.22
CA GLY A 666 30.92 -7.57 41.28
C GLY A 666 30.06 -8.64 40.62
N GLY A 667 30.15 -9.93 40.90
CA GLY A 667 30.44 -10.57 42.18
C GLY A 667 29.15 -11.16 42.73
N SER A 668 28.89 -12.43 42.37
CA SER A 668 28.03 -13.42 43.04
C SER A 668 26.60 -13.05 43.45
N ALA A 669 25.60 -13.64 42.78
CA ALA A 669 24.31 -13.99 43.37
C ALA A 669 23.64 -15.17 42.63
N GLY A 670 24.38 -16.27 42.46
CA GLY A 670 23.79 -17.56 42.09
C GLY A 670 23.21 -18.24 43.33
N ALA A 671 21.90 -18.10 43.56
CA ALA A 671 21.12 -18.96 44.48
C ALA A 671 19.58 -18.79 44.37
N ALA A 672 19.06 -17.74 43.71
CA ALA A 672 17.61 -17.49 43.69
C ALA A 672 16.88 -17.99 42.42
N ALA A 673 17.59 -18.31 41.34
CA ALA A 673 16.97 -18.71 40.06
C ALA A 673 16.53 -20.19 39.99
N TRP A 674 17.00 -21.05 40.90
CA TRP A 674 16.68 -22.48 40.89
C TRP A 674 15.39 -22.85 41.66
N LEU A 675 14.87 -21.97 42.51
CA LEU A 675 13.63 -22.19 43.27
C LEU A 675 12.35 -21.84 42.50
N ILE A 676 12.45 -20.99 41.48
CA ILE A 676 11.31 -20.58 40.64
C ILE A 676 11.01 -21.63 39.56
N LEU A 677 12.04 -22.32 39.04
CA LEU A 677 11.89 -23.39 38.05
C LEU A 677 11.21 -24.66 38.61
N LEU A 678 11.37 -24.94 39.91
CA LEU A 678 10.73 -26.08 40.59
C LEU A 678 9.25 -25.87 40.92
N MET A 679 8.79 -24.62 41.08
CA MET A 679 7.35 -24.34 41.31
C MET A 679 6.51 -24.38 40.03
N VAL A 680 7.11 -24.12 38.87
CA VAL A 680 6.43 -24.17 37.56
C VAL A 680 6.20 -25.62 37.10
N VAL A 681 7.14 -26.53 37.37
CA VAL A 681 7.02 -27.96 37.01
C VAL A 681 6.01 -28.71 37.91
N TRP A 682 5.79 -28.26 39.15
CA TRP A 682 4.81 -28.86 40.07
C TRP A 682 3.35 -28.44 39.77
N ARG A 683 3.12 -27.28 39.15
CA ARG A 683 1.77 -26.83 38.72
C ARG A 683 1.28 -27.49 37.43
N LEU A 684 2.18 -27.90 36.54
CA LEU A 684 1.83 -28.57 35.28
C LEU A 684 1.47 -30.07 35.44
N THR A 685 1.89 -30.72 36.52
CA THR A 685 1.60 -32.14 36.79
C THR A 685 0.26 -32.37 37.50
N LEU A 686 -0.33 -31.37 38.16
CA LEU A 686 -1.63 -31.46 38.83
C LEU A 686 -2.85 -31.16 37.92
N LEU A 687 -2.64 -30.57 36.74
CA LEU A 687 -3.72 -30.27 35.78
C LEU A 687 -3.99 -31.39 34.76
N VAL A 688 -3.13 -32.40 34.68
CA VAL A 688 -3.28 -33.54 33.74
C VAL A 688 -3.95 -34.76 34.40
N SER A 689 -4.02 -34.83 35.74
CA SER A 689 -4.59 -36.01 36.44
C SER A 689 -6.08 -35.92 36.79
N THR A 690 -6.77 -34.80 36.55
CA THR A 690 -8.19 -34.61 36.92
C THR A 690 -9.17 -34.67 35.74
N ARG A 691 -8.71 -34.92 34.51
CA ARG A 691 -9.58 -35.04 33.30
C ARG A 691 -9.88 -36.48 32.85
N ARG A 692 -9.60 -37.50 33.67
CA ARG A 692 -9.76 -38.93 33.28
C ARG A 692 -10.75 -39.77 34.11
N GLN A 693 -11.65 -39.17 34.89
CA GLN A 693 -12.72 -39.91 35.56
C GLN A 693 -14.05 -39.13 35.58
N THR A 694 -14.80 -39.18 34.47
CA THR A 694 -16.28 -39.19 34.46
C THR A 694 -16.76 -39.66 33.08
N SER A 695 -16.75 -40.97 32.85
CA SER A 695 -17.58 -41.64 31.85
C SER A 695 -17.92 -43.05 32.35
N ARG A 696 -18.99 -43.14 33.13
CA ARG A 696 -19.86 -44.29 33.27
C ARG A 696 -21.26 -43.79 33.49
#